data_AF-A0A565C7L7-F1
#
_entry.id   AF-A0A565C7L7-F1
#
_cell.length_a   1.000
_cell.length_b   1.000
_cell.length_c   1.000
_cell.angle_alpha   90.00
_cell.angle_beta   90.00
_cell.angle_gamma   90.00
#
_symmetry.space_group_name_H-M   'P 1'
#
loop_
_entity.id
_entity.type
_entity.pdbx_description
1 polymer ?
#
loop_
_entity_poly.entity_id
_entity_poly.type
_entity_poly.pdbx_seq_one_letter_code
_entity_poly.pdbx_strand_id
1 'polypeptide(L)'
;MESSRLVGGKQVSLPLTNRTTRLAKLNTRQGNFLPLSKASSPKPCALLTNLHSVSPFVTRRKSQINPDCGVESPFVKLEDEDDSSCSSLEKLPEVNGVHTGKPPPPPVDVKRELVMLSLPAIAGQAIDPLTQLMETAYIGRLGSVELGSAAVSMSIFNTISKLFNIPLLSVATSFVAEDIAKVAAEDAASEDSHGGIPSQGLPERRQLSSVSTALVLAIGIGIFEALALSLASGPFLRLMGVQSMSEMFIPARQFLVLRALGAPAYVVSLALQGIFRGFKDTKTPVYCLGIGNFLAIFLFPLFIYQFKMGVSGAAISSVISQYIVAILMIVLLNKRVILLPPKLGSLKFGDYLKSGGFVLGRTLSVLMTMTVATSMAARQGVFAMAAHQICMQVWLAVSLLTDALASSGQALIASSASKKDFDGVKEVTTFVLKIGVVTGIALAIVLGMSFSSVAGLFSKDPEVLRIVRKGVLFVAATQPITALAFIFDGLHYGMSDFPYAACSMMVVGGISSAFMLYAPAGLGLSGVWVGLSMFMGLRMVAGFGRLMWKKGPWWFMHTSSSKENGVLPEYQLAPDGVAQAHLAAELFLKQLKESNIQLDHVRICYSPFSRTTHTAKVVAQVLNLPFDGPHCKMMEALRERYFGPTFELQSHDKYQEIWDLDEKDPFMRPQGGESVDDVVSRLATAIESMEAEFHRCAILVVAHGDPLQMLQNIFHSAKQQRGGALADRIQMTRVASILSQHRKFALLTGELRPLF
;
A
#
# COMPACT_ATOMS: atom_id res chain seq x y z
N MET A 1 -24.83 -66.96 13.72
CA MET A 1 -23.82 -67.92 13.25
C MET A 1 -22.49 -67.18 13.13
N GLU A 2 -21.58 -67.14 14.10
CA GLU A 2 -21.08 -68.18 15.04
C GLU A 2 -20.11 -69.18 14.39
N SER A 3 -19.07 -69.69 15.07
CA SER A 3 -18.58 -69.31 16.41
C SER A 3 -17.09 -69.56 16.64
N SER A 4 -16.57 -68.72 17.53
CA SER A 4 -15.30 -68.77 18.25
C SER A 4 -15.02 -70.06 19.03
N ARG A 5 -13.72 -70.36 19.25
CA ARG A 5 -13.06 -70.80 20.52
C ARG A 5 -11.52 -70.80 20.29
N LEU A 6 -10.67 -70.20 21.13
CA LEU A 6 -10.30 -70.48 22.54
C LEU A 6 -9.52 -71.80 22.68
N VAL A 7 -8.46 -71.96 23.49
CA VAL A 7 -8.00 -71.37 24.79
C VAL A 7 -6.45 -71.23 24.74
N GLY A 8 -5.68 -70.45 25.52
CA GLY A 8 -5.82 -69.51 26.66
C GLY A 8 -4.40 -69.14 27.15
N GLY A 9 -4.13 -68.47 28.29
CA GLY A 9 -5.00 -67.86 29.30
C GLY A 9 -4.41 -67.96 30.72
N LYS A 10 -4.01 -66.84 31.36
CA LYS A 10 -3.84 -66.75 32.82
C LYS A 10 -4.01 -65.33 33.39
N GLN A 11 -4.61 -65.27 34.58
CA GLN A 11 -5.07 -64.11 35.39
C GLN A 11 -4.57 -64.36 36.84
N VAL A 12 -4.63 -63.49 37.86
CA VAL A 12 -5.39 -62.25 38.19
C VAL A 12 -4.39 -61.24 38.86
N SER A 13 -4.66 -60.16 39.63
CA SER A 13 -5.84 -59.54 40.28
C SER A 13 -5.58 -58.06 40.63
N LEU A 14 -6.61 -57.33 41.10
CA LEU A 14 -6.48 -56.11 41.94
C LEU A 14 -6.68 -56.45 43.44
N PRO A 15 -6.37 -55.54 44.39
CA PRO A 15 -7.45 -54.86 45.11
C PRO A 15 -7.14 -53.39 45.54
N LEU A 16 -8.04 -52.78 46.32
CA LEU A 16 -8.03 -51.36 46.73
C LEU A 16 -7.64 -51.11 48.21
N THR A 17 -7.36 -49.84 48.50
CA THR A 17 -7.71 -49.05 49.73
C THR A 17 -6.91 -49.09 51.06
N ASN A 18 -6.63 -47.86 51.53
CA ASN A 18 -6.77 -47.31 52.90
C ASN A 18 -5.67 -47.44 54.00
N ARG A 19 -5.09 -46.26 54.31
CA ARG A 19 -4.94 -45.58 55.64
C ARG A 19 -4.19 -46.24 56.83
N THR A 20 -3.12 -45.57 57.26
CA THR A 20 -2.78 -45.20 58.67
C THR A 20 -1.74 -44.05 58.64
N THR A 21 -1.99 -42.77 58.95
CA THR A 21 -2.22 -42.00 60.22
C THR A 21 -1.03 -41.73 61.17
N ARG A 22 -0.77 -40.41 61.41
CA ARG A 22 0.02 -39.75 62.50
C ARG A 22 1.55 -39.90 62.36
N LEU A 23 2.41 -38.99 62.87
CA LEU A 23 2.26 -37.76 63.70
C LEU A 23 2.68 -36.49 62.89
N ALA A 24 2.01 -35.32 62.99
CA ALA A 24 2.10 -34.23 64.00
C ALA A 24 3.44 -33.45 63.99
N LYS A 25 3.56 -32.13 64.30
CA LYS A 25 2.73 -30.90 64.35
C LYS A 25 3.70 -29.77 64.83
N LEU A 26 3.27 -28.49 64.89
CA LEU A 26 3.95 -27.37 65.63
C LEU A 26 5.28 -26.84 65.00
N ASN A 27 5.67 -25.56 65.13
CA ASN A 27 4.90 -24.35 65.46
C ASN A 27 5.55 -23.07 64.87
N THR A 28 4.84 -21.95 64.93
CA THR A 28 5.41 -20.60 64.83
C THR A 28 6.04 -20.13 66.15
N ARG A 29 7.06 -19.26 66.10
CA ARG A 29 7.33 -18.07 66.95
C ARG A 29 8.63 -17.37 66.51
N GLN A 30 8.70 -16.03 66.44
CA GLN A 30 8.99 -15.04 67.50
C GLN A 30 10.31 -15.28 68.26
N GLY A 31 11.16 -14.27 68.50
CA GLY A 31 11.02 -12.83 68.21
C GLY A 31 12.21 -12.00 68.72
N ASN A 32 11.93 -10.81 69.30
CA ASN A 32 12.84 -9.82 69.92
C ASN A 32 13.42 -8.77 68.95
N PHE A 33 13.49 -7.45 69.27
CA PHE A 33 12.79 -6.67 70.31
C PHE A 33 12.64 -5.19 69.86
N LEU A 34 11.65 -4.47 70.42
CA LEU A 34 11.47 -3.00 70.36
C LEU A 34 12.37 -2.27 71.41
N PRO A 35 12.37 -0.91 71.64
CA PRO A 35 11.39 0.14 71.25
C PRO A 35 12.00 1.51 70.83
N LEU A 36 11.10 2.53 70.80
CA LEU A 36 11.27 4.00 70.86
C LEU A 36 11.16 4.76 69.53
N SER A 37 10.43 5.88 69.36
CA SER A 37 9.21 6.51 69.93
C SER A 37 9.33 8.03 69.70
N LYS A 38 8.20 8.77 69.69
CA LYS A 38 8.09 10.24 69.52
C LYS A 38 8.32 10.68 68.05
N ALA A 39 7.31 11.22 67.35
CA ALA A 39 6.67 12.55 67.48
C ALA A 39 7.48 13.64 66.72
N SER A 40 6.89 14.67 66.10
CA SER A 40 5.48 15.08 65.96
C SER A 40 5.35 16.07 64.77
N SER A 41 4.15 16.22 64.20
CA SER A 41 3.82 17.43 63.42
C SER A 41 3.84 18.66 64.33
N PRO A 42 4.27 19.83 63.84
CA PRO A 42 3.24 20.83 63.51
C PRO A 42 3.54 21.69 62.26
N LYS A 43 2.53 22.46 61.85
CA LYS A 43 2.69 23.71 61.05
C LYS A 43 2.99 24.88 62.01
N PRO A 44 2.96 26.14 61.56
CA PRO A 44 3.75 26.78 60.49
C PRO A 44 4.76 27.77 61.12
N CYS A 45 5.52 28.51 60.31
CA CYS A 45 5.87 29.88 60.69
C CYS A 45 6.16 30.75 59.46
N ALA A 46 5.74 32.01 59.51
CA ALA A 46 6.14 33.06 58.58
C ALA A 46 6.89 34.13 59.38
N LEU A 47 7.86 34.82 58.76
CA LEU A 47 8.52 35.97 59.37
C LEU A 47 8.91 36.99 58.30
N LEU A 48 8.33 38.19 58.40
CA LEU A 48 8.72 39.36 57.61
C LEU A 48 9.74 40.20 58.39
N THR A 49 10.85 40.51 57.73
CA THR A 49 11.68 41.72 57.92
C THR A 49 12.42 41.89 56.58
N ASN A 50 12.02 42.72 55.61
CA ASN A 50 11.55 44.11 55.59
C ASN A 50 12.68 45.14 55.76
N LEU A 51 12.67 46.15 54.89
CA LEU A 51 13.56 47.33 54.81
C LEU A 51 15.08 47.10 54.55
N HIS A 52 15.50 47.44 53.32
CA HIS A 52 16.33 48.64 53.15
C HIS A 52 16.07 49.31 51.79
N SER A 53 16.24 50.62 51.75
CA SER A 53 15.95 51.49 50.59
C SER A 53 17.23 51.99 49.90
N VAL A 54 17.05 52.86 48.90
CA VAL A 54 18.06 53.64 48.13
C VAL A 54 18.58 52.97 46.85
N SER A 55 18.22 53.62 45.73
CA SER A 55 18.84 53.45 44.40
C SER A 55 19.81 54.60 44.11
N PRO A 56 20.76 54.43 43.18
CA PRO A 56 21.26 55.58 42.43
C PRO A 56 21.56 55.32 40.94
N PHE A 57 21.11 56.27 40.09
CA PHE A 57 21.74 56.78 38.87
C PHE A 57 21.89 55.85 37.63
N VAL A 58 21.70 56.23 36.34
CA VAL A 58 21.82 57.50 35.56
C VAL A 58 23.29 57.83 35.21
N THR A 59 23.74 57.97 33.95
CA THR A 59 23.35 59.01 32.95
C THR A 59 23.96 58.75 31.54
N ARG A 60 23.27 59.14 30.43
CA ARG A 60 23.73 59.87 29.18
C ARG A 60 25.02 59.42 28.40
N ARG A 61 25.29 59.81 27.12
CA ARG A 61 24.81 60.92 26.23
C ARG A 61 25.16 60.71 24.73
N LYS A 62 24.25 61.14 23.81
CA LYS A 62 24.43 61.73 22.43
C LYS A 62 25.37 61.04 21.37
N SER A 63 25.30 61.32 20.06
CA SER A 63 24.63 62.34 19.19
C SER A 63 23.88 61.66 18.00
N GLN A 64 22.96 62.24 17.19
CA GLN A 64 22.83 63.53 16.46
C GLN A 64 23.94 63.73 15.38
N ILE A 65 23.71 64.19 14.13
CA ILE A 65 22.68 65.11 13.55
C ILE A 65 22.15 64.64 12.14
N ASN A 66 20.98 65.18 11.76
CA ASN A 66 20.21 65.30 10.48
C ASN A 66 20.97 65.95 9.27
N PRO A 67 20.36 66.35 8.10
CA PRO A 67 19.06 66.04 7.43
C PRO A 67 19.06 65.95 5.85
N ASP A 68 17.85 65.94 5.25
CA ASP A 68 17.36 66.65 4.03
C ASP A 68 17.33 66.03 2.60
N CYS A 69 16.20 66.33 1.92
CA CYS A 69 15.83 66.46 0.48
C CYS A 69 16.42 65.53 -0.62
N GLY A 70 15.72 65.18 -1.70
CA GLY A 70 14.34 65.48 -2.14
C GLY A 70 14.23 65.73 -3.66
N VAL A 71 12.99 65.72 -4.20
CA VAL A 71 12.56 66.29 -5.51
C VAL A 71 12.76 65.47 -6.82
N GLU A 72 11.69 65.47 -7.63
CA GLU A 72 11.48 65.24 -9.09
C GLU A 72 11.84 63.94 -9.86
N SER A 73 10.76 63.38 -10.44
CA SER A 73 10.66 62.71 -11.76
C SER A 73 10.59 63.78 -12.90
N PRO A 74 10.76 63.49 -14.23
CA PRO A 74 9.69 62.78 -14.99
C PRO A 74 10.03 62.15 -16.39
N PHE A 75 9.07 61.35 -16.91
CA PHE A 75 8.59 61.23 -18.33
C PHE A 75 9.46 60.78 -19.54
N VAL A 76 8.73 60.40 -20.62
CA VAL A 76 9.13 60.07 -22.02
C VAL A 76 9.87 58.70 -22.18
N LYS A 77 9.45 57.68 -22.94
CA LYS A 77 8.53 57.40 -24.10
C LYS A 77 9.24 57.34 -25.48
N LEU A 78 8.65 56.61 -26.45
CA LEU A 78 9.11 56.21 -27.80
C LEU A 78 9.91 54.88 -27.76
N GLU A 79 9.63 53.83 -28.57
CA GLU A 79 9.49 53.71 -30.05
C GLU A 79 10.88 53.83 -30.73
N ASP A 80 11.37 52.93 -31.60
CA ASP A 80 10.84 51.65 -32.13
C ASP A 80 11.99 50.79 -32.77
N GLU A 81 11.64 49.72 -33.53
CA GLU A 81 12.44 48.94 -34.52
C GLU A 81 13.22 47.66 -34.10
N ASP A 82 13.44 46.82 -35.12
CA ASP A 82 14.05 45.47 -35.17
C ASP A 82 15.60 45.49 -34.92
N ASP A 83 16.38 44.40 -34.83
CA ASP A 83 16.38 43.18 -35.65
C ASP A 83 17.28 42.03 -35.08
N SER A 84 17.15 40.86 -35.69
CA SER A 84 18.12 39.77 -35.87
C SER A 84 19.20 39.42 -34.79
N SER A 85 18.89 38.32 -34.08
CA SER A 85 19.78 37.13 -33.97
C SER A 85 21.01 37.11 -33.04
N CYS A 86 21.48 35.87 -32.80
CA CYS A 86 22.81 35.45 -32.32
C CYS A 86 23.25 35.68 -30.85
N SER A 87 23.26 34.53 -30.15
CA SER A 87 24.35 34.02 -29.28
C SER A 87 24.72 34.71 -27.96
N SER A 88 24.46 33.96 -26.88
CA SER A 88 25.44 33.64 -25.83
C SER A 88 26.10 34.80 -25.08
N LEU A 89 25.50 35.19 -23.95
CA LEU A 89 26.17 35.90 -22.88
C LEU A 89 25.80 35.25 -21.54
N GLU A 90 26.80 34.74 -20.83
CA GLU A 90 26.63 34.10 -19.52
C GLU A 90 26.18 35.12 -18.47
N LYS A 91 25.30 34.68 -17.56
CA LYS A 91 25.04 35.38 -16.29
C LYS A 91 25.09 34.39 -15.14
N LEU A 92 25.70 34.84 -14.04
CA LEU A 92 25.82 34.11 -12.78
C LEU A 92 24.45 33.87 -12.13
N PRO A 93 24.30 32.85 -11.27
CA PRO A 93 23.02 32.53 -10.66
C PRO A 93 22.55 33.61 -9.68
N GLU A 94 21.38 34.20 -9.95
CA GLU A 94 20.67 35.02 -8.95
C GLU A 94 20.07 34.13 -7.86
N VAL A 95 20.69 34.14 -6.69
CA VAL A 95 20.09 33.58 -5.48
C VAL A 95 19.03 34.54 -4.95
N ASN A 96 17.80 34.40 -5.43
CA ASN A 96 16.61 35.00 -4.82
C ASN A 96 15.43 34.02 -4.86
N GLY A 97 15.18 33.37 -3.73
CA GLY A 97 14.14 32.35 -3.61
C GLY A 97 12.74 32.95 -3.48
N VAL A 98 11.96 32.93 -4.56
CA VAL A 98 10.50 33.08 -4.52
C VAL A 98 9.86 31.79 -5.02
N HIS A 99 9.31 31.00 -4.09
CA HIS A 99 8.47 29.86 -4.47
C HIS A 99 7.14 30.37 -5.03
N THR A 100 7.11 30.62 -6.34
CA THR A 100 5.85 30.73 -7.10
C THR A 100 5.17 29.37 -7.09
N GLY A 101 4.31 29.16 -6.09
CA GLY A 101 3.54 27.94 -5.89
C GLY A 101 2.72 27.63 -7.13
N LYS A 102 3.20 26.69 -7.95
CA LYS A 102 2.48 26.18 -9.11
C LYS A 102 1.11 25.69 -8.61
N PRO A 103 -0.02 26.14 -9.21
CA PRO A 103 -1.34 25.78 -8.70
C PRO A 103 -1.47 24.25 -8.63
N PRO A 104 -2.13 23.69 -7.60
CA PRO A 104 -2.27 22.26 -7.46
C PRO A 104 -2.89 21.70 -8.75
N PRO A 105 -2.35 20.60 -9.30
CA PRO A 105 -2.94 20.01 -10.49
C PRO A 105 -4.41 19.66 -10.22
N PRO A 106 -5.30 19.81 -11.20
CA PRO A 106 -6.71 19.43 -11.02
C PRO A 106 -6.79 17.97 -10.56
N PRO A 107 -7.79 17.60 -9.73
CA PRO A 107 -7.88 16.27 -9.14
C PRO A 107 -7.78 15.20 -10.22
N VAL A 108 -6.67 14.46 -10.19
CA VAL A 108 -6.36 13.46 -11.22
C VAL A 108 -7.41 12.37 -11.09
N ASP A 109 -8.10 12.04 -12.18
CA ASP A 109 -9.03 10.91 -12.17
C ASP A 109 -8.24 9.62 -11.92
N VAL A 110 -8.34 9.15 -10.67
CA VAL A 110 -7.74 7.93 -10.14
C VAL A 110 -7.98 6.73 -11.06
N LYS A 111 -9.12 6.72 -11.77
CA LYS A 111 -9.52 5.66 -12.69
C LYS A 111 -8.67 5.71 -13.96
N ARG A 112 -8.50 6.90 -14.55
CA ARG A 112 -7.59 7.13 -15.69
C ARG A 112 -6.15 6.82 -15.33
N GLU A 113 -5.66 7.23 -14.15
CA GLU A 113 -4.29 6.92 -13.73
C GLU A 113 -4.08 5.41 -13.53
N LEU A 114 -5.00 4.72 -12.86
CA LEU A 114 -4.94 3.26 -12.69
C LEU A 114 -4.93 2.53 -14.05
N VAL A 115 -5.75 2.95 -15.02
CA VAL A 115 -5.79 2.34 -16.36
C VAL A 115 -4.48 2.59 -17.13
N MET A 116 -3.93 3.80 -17.05
CA MET A 116 -2.63 4.16 -17.66
C MET A 116 -1.45 3.38 -17.07
N LEU A 117 -1.52 2.98 -15.79
CA LEU A 117 -0.53 2.11 -15.15
C LEU A 117 -0.77 0.62 -15.45
N SER A 118 -2.03 0.19 -15.45
CA SER A 118 -2.42 -1.22 -15.64
C SER A 118 -2.16 -1.73 -17.05
N LEU A 119 -2.44 -0.94 -18.09
CA LEU A 119 -2.31 -1.42 -19.47
C LEU A 119 -0.85 -1.78 -19.86
N PRO A 120 0.17 -0.96 -19.56
CA PRO A 120 1.57 -1.34 -19.73
C PRO A 120 2.01 -2.50 -18.81
N ALA A 121 1.49 -2.56 -17.59
CA ALA A 121 1.78 -3.65 -16.66
C ALA A 121 1.26 -5.00 -17.18
N ILE A 122 0.03 -5.05 -17.69
CA ILE A 122 -0.56 -6.23 -18.35
C ILE A 122 0.29 -6.64 -19.55
N ALA A 123 0.64 -5.69 -20.43
CA ALA A 123 1.43 -5.98 -21.63
C ALA A 123 2.83 -6.55 -21.30
N GLY A 124 3.51 -6.01 -20.28
CA GLY A 124 4.81 -6.53 -19.83
C GLY A 124 4.72 -7.89 -19.12
N GLN A 125 3.69 -8.11 -18.30
CA GLN A 125 3.51 -9.36 -17.54
C GLN A 125 2.94 -10.51 -18.39
N ALA A 126 2.26 -10.23 -19.50
CA ALA A 126 1.68 -11.24 -20.39
C ALA A 126 2.71 -12.05 -21.21
N ILE A 127 3.97 -11.59 -21.29
CA ILE A 127 5.02 -12.21 -22.13
C ILE A 127 5.40 -13.62 -21.65
N ASP A 128 5.81 -13.78 -20.38
CA ASP A 128 6.24 -15.07 -19.84
C ASP A 128 5.09 -16.12 -19.86
N PRO A 129 3.83 -15.79 -19.47
CA PRO A 129 2.73 -16.75 -19.50
C PRO A 129 2.31 -17.17 -20.91
N LEU A 130 2.35 -16.27 -21.89
CA LEU A 130 2.08 -16.62 -23.30
C LEU A 130 3.15 -17.62 -23.81
N THR A 131 4.41 -17.43 -23.43
CA THR A 131 5.50 -18.36 -23.77
C THR A 131 5.29 -19.73 -23.12
N GLN A 132 4.90 -19.78 -21.85
CA GLN A 132 4.60 -21.03 -21.14
C GLN A 132 3.33 -21.72 -21.67
N LEU A 133 2.32 -20.97 -22.13
CA LEU A 133 1.16 -21.51 -22.84
C LEU A 133 1.58 -22.16 -24.16
N MET A 134 2.50 -21.53 -24.92
CA MET A 134 3.04 -22.10 -26.16
C MET A 134 3.91 -23.34 -25.89
N GLU A 135 4.79 -23.32 -24.87
CA GLU A 135 5.58 -24.49 -24.45
C GLU A 135 4.65 -25.65 -24.08
N THR A 136 3.63 -25.39 -23.26
CA THR A 136 2.59 -26.36 -22.86
C THR A 136 1.82 -26.91 -24.06
N ALA A 137 1.47 -26.07 -25.04
CA ALA A 137 0.72 -26.48 -26.24
C ALA A 137 1.57 -27.28 -27.24
N TYR A 138 2.85 -26.94 -27.41
CA TYR A 138 3.75 -27.71 -28.26
C TYR A 138 4.12 -29.06 -27.64
N ILE A 139 4.37 -29.12 -26.33
CA ILE A 139 4.62 -30.40 -25.64
C ILE A 139 3.36 -31.26 -25.62
N GLY A 140 2.18 -30.70 -25.33
CA GLY A 140 0.92 -31.45 -25.28
C GLY A 140 0.44 -32.03 -26.63
N ARG A 141 1.03 -31.56 -27.74
CA ARG A 141 0.86 -32.12 -29.09
C ARG A 141 1.82 -33.24 -29.45
N LEU A 142 2.86 -33.50 -28.65
CA LEU A 142 3.63 -34.75 -28.71
C LEU A 142 2.80 -35.89 -28.12
N GLY A 143 2.36 -35.71 -26.88
CA GLY A 143 1.63 -36.72 -26.13
C GLY A 143 1.44 -36.37 -24.66
N SER A 144 0.62 -37.18 -24.00
CA SER A 144 0.21 -36.99 -22.61
C SER A 144 1.33 -37.36 -21.63
N VAL A 145 2.20 -38.31 -22.00
CA VAL A 145 3.38 -38.70 -21.23
C VAL A 145 4.38 -37.55 -21.18
N GLU A 146 4.67 -36.94 -22.33
CA GLU A 146 5.58 -35.81 -22.49
C GLU A 146 5.09 -34.59 -21.70
N LEU A 147 3.78 -34.29 -21.78
CA LEU A 147 3.18 -33.16 -21.07
C LEU A 147 3.18 -33.34 -19.55
N GLY A 148 2.74 -34.50 -19.06
CA GLY A 148 2.79 -34.80 -17.63
C GLY A 148 4.23 -34.81 -17.09
N SER A 149 5.18 -35.33 -17.89
CA SER A 149 6.60 -35.34 -17.57
C SER A 149 7.20 -33.94 -17.45
N ALA A 150 6.97 -33.10 -18.46
CA ALA A 150 7.46 -31.72 -18.48
C ALA A 150 6.87 -30.90 -17.31
N ALA A 151 5.57 -31.04 -17.06
CA ALA A 151 4.88 -30.31 -15.98
C ALA A 151 5.48 -30.57 -14.59
N VAL A 152 5.72 -31.85 -14.24
CA VAL A 152 6.33 -32.19 -12.94
C VAL A 152 7.76 -31.65 -12.86
N SER A 153 8.56 -31.80 -13.92
CA SER A 153 9.94 -31.33 -13.94
C SER A 153 10.07 -29.79 -13.93
N MET A 154 9.15 -29.08 -14.60
CA MET A 154 9.01 -27.63 -14.49
C MET A 154 8.63 -27.21 -13.07
N SER A 155 7.75 -27.94 -12.40
CA SER A 155 7.38 -27.65 -10.99
C SER A 155 8.56 -27.89 -10.03
N ILE A 156 9.35 -28.94 -10.23
CA ILE A 156 10.58 -29.19 -9.45
C ILE A 156 11.58 -28.04 -9.66
N PHE A 157 11.89 -27.71 -10.92
CA PHE A 157 12.79 -26.62 -11.29
C PHE A 157 12.31 -25.29 -10.68
N ASN A 158 11.10 -24.85 -11.00
CA ASN A 158 10.57 -23.56 -10.57
C ASN A 158 10.53 -23.38 -9.05
N THR A 159 10.20 -24.43 -8.27
CA THR A 159 10.19 -24.34 -6.80
C THR A 159 11.60 -24.26 -6.21
N ILE A 160 12.56 -25.02 -6.76
CA ILE A 160 13.96 -24.99 -6.31
C ILE A 160 14.63 -23.67 -6.73
N SER A 161 14.50 -23.24 -7.99
CA SER A 161 15.05 -21.98 -8.46
C SER A 161 14.47 -20.78 -7.70
N LYS A 162 13.16 -20.75 -7.43
CA LYS A 162 12.56 -19.60 -6.70
C LYS A 162 12.93 -19.60 -5.22
N LEU A 163 13.16 -20.76 -4.59
CA LEU A 163 13.66 -20.85 -3.22
C LEU A 163 15.04 -20.19 -3.07
N PHE A 164 15.99 -20.49 -3.96
CA PHE A 164 17.35 -19.96 -3.86
C PHE A 164 17.52 -18.55 -4.43
N ASN A 165 16.79 -18.19 -5.49
CA ASN A 165 17.13 -17.01 -6.30
C ASN A 165 16.30 -15.75 -5.99
N ILE A 166 15.18 -15.84 -5.27
CA ILE A 166 14.46 -14.64 -4.79
C ILE A 166 15.28 -13.89 -3.71
N PRO A 167 15.93 -14.56 -2.72
CA PRO A 167 16.86 -13.88 -1.81
C PRO A 167 17.98 -13.16 -2.56
N LEU A 168 18.59 -13.84 -3.54
CA LEU A 168 19.68 -13.30 -4.37
C LEU A 168 19.26 -12.05 -5.15
N LEU A 169 18.08 -12.07 -5.78
CA LEU A 169 17.50 -10.91 -6.48
C LEU A 169 17.34 -9.69 -5.54
N SER A 170 16.83 -9.91 -4.33
CA SER A 170 16.68 -8.83 -3.33
C SER A 170 18.04 -8.28 -2.90
N VAL A 171 18.98 -9.15 -2.57
CA VAL A 171 20.34 -8.80 -2.10
C VAL A 171 21.13 -8.05 -3.19
N ALA A 172 21.08 -8.51 -4.43
CA ALA A 172 21.74 -7.85 -5.57
C ALA A 172 21.15 -6.46 -5.85
N THR A 173 19.83 -6.28 -5.68
CA THR A 173 19.19 -4.96 -5.82
C THR A 173 19.67 -3.99 -4.74
N SER A 174 19.68 -4.42 -3.47
CA SER A 174 20.11 -3.58 -2.34
C SER A 174 21.58 -3.18 -2.44
N PHE A 175 22.51 -4.13 -2.69
CA PHE A 175 23.94 -3.81 -2.73
C PHE A 175 24.31 -2.85 -3.87
N VAL A 176 23.69 -2.98 -5.05
CA VAL A 176 23.95 -2.05 -6.16
C VAL A 176 23.36 -0.67 -5.87
N ALA A 177 22.16 -0.59 -5.28
CA ALA A 177 21.60 0.69 -4.86
C ALA A 177 22.47 1.38 -3.76
N GLU A 178 23.00 0.60 -2.82
CA GLU A 178 23.87 1.09 -1.75
C GLU A 178 25.23 1.59 -2.27
N ASP A 179 25.88 0.85 -3.18
CA ASP A 179 27.13 1.29 -3.81
C ASP A 179 26.92 2.53 -4.71
N ILE A 180 25.82 2.61 -5.46
CA ILE A 180 25.48 3.81 -6.25
C ILE A 180 25.29 5.02 -5.34
N ALA A 181 24.67 4.85 -4.17
CA ALA A 181 24.46 5.92 -3.19
C ALA A 181 25.77 6.37 -2.52
N LYS A 182 26.71 5.46 -2.24
CA LYS A 182 28.05 5.80 -1.74
C LYS A 182 28.84 6.61 -2.75
N VAL A 183 28.94 6.12 -3.99
CA VAL A 183 29.66 6.83 -5.06
C VAL A 183 29.06 8.23 -5.26
N ALA A 184 27.73 8.38 -5.30
CA ALA A 184 27.11 9.70 -5.43
C ALA A 184 27.34 10.65 -4.23
N ALA A 185 27.65 10.12 -3.04
CA ALA A 185 28.03 10.92 -1.87
C ALA A 185 29.54 11.26 -1.85
N GLU A 186 30.38 10.35 -2.35
CA GLU A 186 31.82 10.57 -2.56
C GLU A 186 32.04 11.60 -3.68
N ASP A 187 31.29 11.49 -4.79
CA ASP A 187 31.22 12.47 -5.89
C ASP A 187 30.92 13.88 -5.32
N ALA A 188 29.80 14.04 -4.59
CA ALA A 188 29.36 15.32 -4.03
C ALA A 188 30.33 15.91 -2.99
N ALA A 189 30.94 15.09 -2.13
CA ALA A 189 31.94 15.54 -1.18
C ALA A 189 33.25 16.01 -1.85
N SER A 190 33.52 15.56 -3.09
CA SER A 190 34.66 16.02 -3.87
C SER A 190 34.39 17.37 -4.56
N GLU A 191 33.17 17.63 -5.01
CA GLU A 191 32.77 18.92 -5.60
C GLU A 191 32.85 20.08 -4.60
N ASP A 192 32.40 19.88 -3.35
CA ASP A 192 32.55 20.86 -2.25
C ASP A 192 34.03 21.20 -1.93
N SER A 193 34.98 20.35 -2.34
CA SER A 193 36.40 20.52 -2.05
C SER A 193 37.18 21.24 -3.16
N HIS A 194 36.70 21.21 -4.40
CA HIS A 194 37.35 21.81 -5.58
C HIS A 194 36.32 22.44 -6.52
N GLY A 195 36.32 23.77 -6.61
CA GLY A 195 35.50 24.56 -7.54
C GLY A 195 35.96 24.42 -9.01
N GLY A 196 35.88 23.21 -9.56
CA GLY A 196 36.20 22.86 -10.94
C GLY A 196 34.98 22.95 -11.87
N ILE A 197 35.24 23.05 -13.17
CA ILE A 197 34.20 23.16 -14.20
C ILE A 197 33.46 21.83 -14.35
N PRO A 198 32.10 21.80 -14.39
CA PRO A 198 31.32 20.58 -14.55
C PRO A 198 31.62 19.91 -15.90
N SER A 199 32.22 18.72 -15.84
CA SER A 199 32.75 18.02 -17.01
C SER A 199 31.65 17.29 -17.81
N GLN A 200 31.02 18.00 -18.75
CA GLN A 200 30.10 17.38 -19.71
C GLN A 200 30.85 16.50 -20.74
N GLY A 201 31.00 15.21 -20.46
CA GLY A 201 31.65 14.30 -21.41
C GLY A 201 31.49 12.80 -21.13
N LEU A 202 30.61 12.13 -21.90
CA LEU A 202 30.35 10.68 -21.90
C LEU A 202 29.80 10.06 -20.58
N PRO A 203 29.07 8.93 -20.65
CA PRO A 203 28.71 8.16 -19.46
C PRO A 203 29.93 7.37 -18.97
N GLU A 204 30.63 7.92 -17.99
CA GLU A 204 31.77 7.24 -17.36
C GLU A 204 31.35 5.90 -16.75
N ARG A 205 32.14 4.84 -17.03
CA ARG A 205 31.79 3.47 -16.61
C ARG A 205 32.09 3.29 -15.12
N ARG A 206 31.05 3.36 -14.29
CA ARG A 206 31.17 3.26 -12.83
C ARG A 206 31.84 1.96 -12.38
N GLN A 207 32.70 2.05 -11.37
CA GLN A 207 33.51 0.94 -10.84
C GLN A 207 32.83 0.29 -9.62
N LEU A 208 31.85 -0.60 -9.84
CA LEU A 208 31.06 -1.20 -8.75
C LEU A 208 31.52 -2.64 -8.42
N SER A 209 32.17 -2.83 -7.27
CA SER A 209 32.64 -4.17 -6.84
C SER A 209 31.50 -5.08 -6.38
N SER A 210 30.38 -4.52 -5.90
CA SER A 210 29.12 -5.26 -5.63
C SER A 210 28.60 -6.00 -6.87
N VAL A 211 28.63 -5.37 -8.04
CA VAL A 211 28.15 -5.95 -9.30
C VAL A 211 28.92 -7.22 -9.66
N SER A 212 30.25 -7.16 -9.58
CA SER A 212 31.11 -8.34 -9.81
C SER A 212 30.86 -9.44 -8.79
N THR A 213 30.79 -9.08 -7.51
CA THR A 213 30.55 -10.02 -6.40
C THR A 213 29.18 -10.71 -6.52
N ALA A 214 28.14 -9.97 -6.90
CA ALA A 214 26.80 -10.51 -7.14
C ALA A 214 26.75 -11.45 -8.35
N LEU A 215 27.48 -11.16 -9.42
CA LEU A 215 27.57 -12.03 -10.60
C LEU A 215 28.34 -13.33 -10.31
N VAL A 216 29.47 -13.26 -9.60
CA VAL A 216 30.22 -14.45 -9.17
C VAL A 216 29.37 -15.33 -8.24
N LEU A 217 28.65 -14.72 -7.29
CA LEU A 217 27.71 -15.44 -6.42
C LEU A 217 26.56 -16.08 -7.21
N ALA A 218 26.00 -15.39 -8.19
CA ALA A 218 24.94 -15.91 -9.06
C ALA A 218 25.40 -17.10 -9.91
N ILE A 219 26.62 -17.04 -10.47
CA ILE A 219 27.22 -18.16 -11.19
C ILE A 219 27.43 -19.35 -10.25
N GLY A 220 27.99 -19.13 -9.05
CA GLY A 220 28.20 -20.17 -8.05
C GLY A 220 26.91 -20.86 -7.60
N ILE A 221 25.88 -20.09 -7.25
CA ILE A 221 24.55 -20.61 -6.88
C ILE A 221 23.92 -21.37 -8.05
N GLY A 222 23.97 -20.81 -9.26
CA GLY A 222 23.35 -21.44 -10.43
C GLY A 222 24.04 -22.73 -10.89
N ILE A 223 25.37 -22.84 -10.76
CA ILE A 223 26.10 -24.09 -10.99
C ILE A 223 25.77 -25.13 -9.91
N PHE A 224 25.69 -24.72 -8.64
CA PHE A 224 25.26 -25.59 -7.55
C PHE A 224 23.81 -26.09 -7.77
N GLU A 225 22.90 -25.20 -8.18
CA GLU A 225 21.50 -25.54 -8.49
C GLU A 225 21.42 -26.54 -9.66
N ALA A 226 22.18 -26.29 -10.75
CA ALA A 226 22.25 -27.19 -11.89
C ALA A 226 22.74 -28.59 -11.51
N LEU A 227 23.80 -28.67 -10.69
CA LEU A 227 24.37 -29.92 -10.21
C LEU A 227 23.40 -30.66 -9.27
N ALA A 228 22.80 -29.95 -8.32
CA ALA A 228 21.84 -30.50 -7.37
C ALA A 228 20.59 -31.05 -8.08
N LEU A 229 19.99 -30.29 -9.00
CA LEU A 229 18.85 -30.72 -9.82
C LEU A 229 19.20 -31.92 -10.70
N SER A 230 20.39 -31.95 -11.29
CA SER A 230 20.82 -33.05 -12.16
C SER A 230 21.00 -34.37 -11.38
N LEU A 231 21.75 -34.32 -10.27
CA LEU A 231 22.05 -35.49 -9.44
C LEU A 231 20.81 -35.98 -8.66
N ALA A 232 20.05 -35.07 -8.03
CA ALA A 232 18.87 -35.41 -7.24
C ALA A 232 17.57 -35.50 -8.07
N SER A 233 17.65 -35.45 -9.40
CA SER A 233 16.51 -35.59 -10.33
C SER A 233 15.58 -36.77 -10.01
N GLY A 234 16.14 -37.97 -9.82
CA GLY A 234 15.40 -39.18 -9.48
C GLY A 234 14.73 -39.14 -8.09
N PRO A 235 15.44 -38.75 -7.01
CA PRO A 235 14.83 -38.42 -5.71
C PRO A 235 13.67 -37.40 -5.79
N PHE A 236 13.84 -36.26 -6.48
CA PHE A 236 12.79 -35.23 -6.55
C PHE A 236 11.54 -35.72 -7.31
N LEU A 237 11.70 -36.47 -8.41
CA LEU A 237 10.56 -37.05 -9.13
C LEU A 237 9.77 -38.04 -8.26
N ARG A 238 10.46 -38.86 -7.46
CA ARG A 238 9.80 -39.78 -6.51
C ARG A 238 9.11 -39.03 -5.35
N LEU A 239 9.65 -37.89 -4.90
CA LEU A 239 8.98 -37.02 -3.93
C LEU A 239 7.68 -36.41 -4.49
N MET A 240 7.68 -36.00 -5.76
CA MET A 240 6.46 -35.62 -6.51
C MET A 240 5.51 -36.81 -6.77
N GLY A 241 5.88 -38.03 -6.36
CA GLY A 241 5.05 -39.22 -6.51
C GLY A 241 5.08 -39.88 -7.89
N VAL A 242 5.98 -39.45 -8.78
CA VAL A 242 6.24 -40.16 -10.04
C VAL A 242 6.99 -41.45 -9.72
N GLN A 243 6.27 -42.57 -9.77
CA GLN A 243 6.83 -43.90 -9.49
C GLN A 243 7.84 -44.30 -10.56
N SER A 244 8.87 -45.07 -10.20
CA SER A 244 9.91 -45.54 -11.15
C SER A 244 9.37 -46.37 -12.32
N MET A 245 8.19 -47.00 -12.14
CA MET A 245 7.50 -47.80 -13.16
C MET A 245 6.55 -46.96 -14.04
N SER A 246 6.42 -45.66 -13.78
CA SER A 246 5.57 -44.77 -14.58
C SER A 246 6.26 -44.41 -15.89
N GLU A 247 5.51 -44.42 -16.99
CA GLU A 247 5.94 -43.95 -18.32
C GLU A 247 6.53 -42.54 -18.27
N MET A 248 6.05 -41.68 -17.36
CA MET A 248 6.57 -40.32 -17.15
C MET A 248 7.97 -40.28 -16.52
N PHE A 249 8.43 -41.32 -15.83
CA PHE A 249 9.65 -41.22 -15.01
C PHE A 249 10.91 -40.96 -15.84
N ILE A 250 11.06 -41.63 -16.99
CA ILE A 250 12.23 -41.48 -17.85
C ILE A 250 12.21 -40.13 -18.59
N PRO A 251 11.14 -39.72 -19.30
CA PRO A 251 11.10 -38.42 -19.97
C PRO A 251 11.15 -37.24 -18.98
N ALA A 252 10.51 -37.35 -17.81
CA ALA A 252 10.58 -36.30 -16.78
C ALA A 252 12.01 -36.13 -16.27
N ARG A 253 12.74 -37.23 -16.03
CA ARG A 253 14.15 -37.17 -15.60
C ARG A 253 15.04 -36.56 -16.68
N GLN A 254 14.88 -36.95 -17.93
CA GLN A 254 15.63 -36.37 -19.06
C GLN A 254 15.35 -34.86 -19.17
N PHE A 255 14.07 -34.46 -19.14
CA PHE A 255 13.67 -33.06 -19.17
C PHE A 255 14.25 -32.26 -17.99
N LEU A 256 14.20 -32.79 -16.77
CA LEU A 256 14.70 -32.11 -15.57
C LEU A 256 16.22 -31.90 -15.62
N VAL A 257 16.99 -32.91 -16.05
CA VAL A 257 18.45 -32.80 -16.20
C VAL A 257 18.81 -31.78 -17.29
N LEU A 258 18.12 -31.80 -18.44
CA LEU A 258 18.33 -30.79 -19.49
C LEU A 258 17.94 -29.39 -19.00
N ARG A 259 16.81 -29.25 -18.30
CA ARG A 259 16.32 -27.97 -17.78
C ARG A 259 17.24 -27.37 -16.72
N ALA A 260 17.88 -28.22 -15.91
CA ALA A 260 18.88 -27.84 -14.91
C ALA A 260 20.10 -27.15 -15.52
N LEU A 261 20.48 -27.48 -16.75
CA LEU A 261 21.57 -26.77 -17.47
C LEU A 261 21.23 -25.30 -17.74
N GLY A 262 19.96 -24.90 -17.70
CA GLY A 262 19.53 -23.49 -17.78
C GLY A 262 19.60 -22.73 -16.46
N ALA A 263 19.78 -23.42 -15.31
CA ALA A 263 19.83 -22.76 -14.01
C ALA A 263 20.93 -21.67 -13.92
N PRO A 264 22.19 -21.87 -14.37
CA PRO A 264 23.23 -20.84 -14.28
C PRO A 264 22.83 -19.55 -15.02
N ALA A 265 22.29 -19.68 -16.23
CA ALA A 265 21.80 -18.54 -17.00
C ALA A 265 20.58 -17.86 -16.36
N TYR A 266 19.68 -18.64 -15.73
CA TYR A 266 18.50 -18.12 -15.04
C TYR A 266 18.88 -17.34 -13.76
N VAL A 267 19.77 -17.89 -12.92
CA VAL A 267 20.25 -17.24 -11.70
C VAL A 267 21.01 -15.95 -12.02
N VAL A 268 21.88 -15.99 -13.04
CA VAL A 268 22.57 -14.79 -13.55
C VAL A 268 21.59 -13.76 -14.09
N SER A 269 20.56 -14.16 -14.85
CA SER A 269 19.51 -13.25 -15.34
C SER A 269 18.67 -12.62 -14.22
N LEU A 270 18.49 -13.31 -13.09
CA LEU A 270 17.83 -12.74 -11.90
C LEU A 270 18.75 -11.77 -11.15
N ALA A 271 20.04 -12.09 -10.98
CA ALA A 271 21.00 -11.15 -10.40
C ALA A 271 21.12 -9.87 -11.25
N LEU A 272 21.18 -10.01 -12.59
CA LEU A 272 21.19 -8.90 -13.54
C LEU A 272 19.93 -8.04 -13.46
N GLN A 273 18.74 -8.65 -13.32
CA GLN A 273 17.51 -7.90 -13.04
C GLN A 273 17.60 -7.07 -11.75
N GLY A 274 18.20 -7.60 -10.69
CA GLY A 274 18.44 -6.86 -9.46
C GLY A 274 19.41 -5.70 -9.65
N ILE A 275 20.54 -5.96 -10.32
CA ILE A 275 21.56 -4.95 -10.67
C ILE A 275 20.93 -3.80 -11.48
N PHE A 276 20.20 -4.09 -12.56
CA PHE A 276 19.53 -3.06 -13.37
C PHE A 276 18.44 -2.29 -12.59
N ARG A 277 17.70 -2.95 -11.70
CA ARG A 277 16.75 -2.27 -10.78
C ARG A 277 17.47 -1.36 -9.78
N GLY A 278 18.66 -1.72 -9.31
CA GLY A 278 19.53 -0.84 -8.52
C GLY A 278 19.94 0.42 -9.28
N PHE A 279 20.26 0.29 -10.58
CA PHE A 279 20.44 1.41 -11.51
C PHE A 279 19.14 2.17 -11.88
N LYS A 280 17.99 1.79 -11.32
CA LYS A 280 16.63 2.30 -11.68
C LYS A 280 16.22 2.03 -13.14
N ASP A 281 16.95 1.17 -13.87
CA ASP A 281 16.64 0.75 -15.24
C ASP A 281 15.73 -0.49 -15.23
N THR A 282 14.42 -0.26 -15.11
CA THR A 282 13.42 -1.33 -15.16
C THR A 282 13.08 -1.78 -16.58
N LYS A 283 13.50 -1.03 -17.61
CA LYS A 283 13.12 -1.27 -19.01
C LYS A 283 14.02 -2.29 -19.68
N THR A 284 15.35 -2.14 -19.57
CA THR A 284 16.31 -3.04 -20.21
C THR A 284 16.05 -4.53 -19.88
N PRO A 285 15.79 -4.94 -18.62
CA PRO A 285 15.57 -6.34 -18.33
C PRO A 285 14.29 -6.91 -18.97
N VAL A 286 13.21 -6.11 -19.05
CA VAL A 286 11.93 -6.52 -19.67
C VAL A 286 12.11 -6.71 -21.19
N TYR A 287 12.84 -5.83 -21.86
CA TYR A 287 13.15 -6.01 -23.29
C TYR A 287 13.99 -7.27 -23.55
N CYS A 288 15.02 -7.54 -22.74
CA CYS A 288 15.83 -8.75 -22.87
C CYS A 288 15.00 -10.02 -22.65
N LEU A 289 14.14 -10.05 -21.62
CA LEU A 289 13.21 -11.15 -21.37
C LEU A 289 12.22 -11.31 -22.53
N GLY A 290 11.70 -10.23 -23.10
CA GLY A 290 10.81 -10.26 -24.27
C GLY A 290 11.45 -10.94 -25.49
N ILE A 291 12.69 -10.57 -25.81
CA ILE A 291 13.47 -11.18 -26.90
C ILE A 291 13.71 -12.68 -26.64
N GLY A 292 14.09 -13.05 -25.42
CA GLY A 292 14.30 -14.45 -25.05
C GLY A 292 13.03 -15.31 -25.13
N ASN A 293 11.92 -14.81 -24.59
CA ASN A 293 10.62 -15.47 -24.63
C ASN A 293 10.14 -15.67 -26.08
N PHE A 294 10.19 -14.62 -26.91
CA PHE A 294 9.83 -14.71 -28.33
C PHE A 294 10.71 -15.72 -29.08
N LEU A 295 12.01 -15.74 -28.80
CA LEU A 295 12.93 -16.73 -29.36
C LEU A 295 12.59 -18.15 -28.90
N ALA A 296 12.21 -18.37 -27.63
CA ALA A 296 11.77 -19.68 -27.14
C ALA A 296 10.54 -20.18 -27.91
N ILE A 297 9.53 -19.32 -28.14
CA ILE A 297 8.32 -19.65 -28.93
C ILE A 297 8.70 -20.14 -30.34
N PHE A 298 9.71 -19.53 -30.98
CA PHE A 298 10.20 -19.95 -32.29
C PHE A 298 11.05 -21.25 -32.24
N LEU A 299 11.88 -21.41 -31.21
CA LEU A 299 12.74 -22.59 -31.06
C LEU A 299 11.97 -23.86 -30.69
N PHE A 300 10.84 -23.76 -29.97
CA PHE A 300 10.02 -24.92 -29.61
C PHE A 300 9.66 -25.81 -30.81
N PRO A 301 8.93 -25.37 -31.85
CA PRO A 301 8.57 -26.24 -32.98
C PRO A 301 9.79 -26.74 -33.77
N LEU A 302 10.88 -25.96 -33.82
CA LEU A 302 12.13 -26.34 -34.48
C LEU A 302 12.79 -27.54 -33.80
N PHE A 303 13.07 -27.46 -32.50
CA PHE A 303 13.71 -28.57 -31.78
C PHE A 303 12.76 -29.76 -31.54
N ILE A 304 11.49 -29.49 -31.25
CA ILE A 304 10.50 -30.53 -30.94
C ILE A 304 10.16 -31.36 -32.20
N TYR A 305 9.78 -30.72 -33.31
CA TYR A 305 9.27 -31.42 -34.50
C TYR A 305 10.32 -31.57 -35.60
N GLN A 306 11.02 -30.50 -35.99
CA GLN A 306 11.91 -30.54 -37.16
C GLN A 306 13.18 -31.37 -36.86
N PHE A 307 13.81 -31.15 -35.71
CA PHE A 307 14.92 -31.97 -35.22
C PHE A 307 14.47 -33.23 -34.44
N LYS A 308 13.15 -33.46 -34.32
CA LYS A 308 12.53 -34.64 -33.71
C LYS A 308 13.02 -34.96 -32.29
N MET A 309 13.44 -33.95 -31.53
CA MET A 309 14.00 -34.15 -30.17
C MET A 309 12.90 -34.33 -29.09
N GLY A 310 11.62 -34.27 -29.47
CA GLY A 310 10.49 -34.47 -28.56
C GLY A 310 10.54 -33.51 -27.36
N VAL A 311 10.21 -34.02 -26.17
CA VAL A 311 10.17 -33.22 -24.93
C VAL A 311 11.54 -32.59 -24.59
N SER A 312 12.64 -33.28 -24.92
CA SER A 312 14.01 -32.78 -24.73
C SER A 312 14.29 -31.52 -25.58
N GLY A 313 13.67 -31.42 -26.76
CA GLY A 313 13.76 -30.24 -27.60
C GLY A 313 13.16 -28.99 -26.97
N ALA A 314 12.07 -29.14 -26.19
CA ALA A 314 11.48 -28.03 -25.45
C ALA A 314 12.40 -27.54 -24.32
N ALA A 315 12.97 -28.47 -23.53
CA ALA A 315 13.95 -28.11 -22.50
C ALA A 315 15.15 -27.35 -23.09
N ILE A 316 15.72 -27.84 -24.20
CA ILE A 316 16.85 -27.21 -24.89
C ILE A 316 16.50 -25.82 -25.43
N SER A 317 15.30 -25.64 -26.01
CA SER A 317 14.80 -24.33 -26.46
C SER A 317 14.76 -23.31 -25.32
N SER A 318 14.21 -23.71 -24.18
CA SER A 318 14.13 -22.90 -22.96
C SER A 318 15.51 -22.60 -22.35
N VAL A 319 16.47 -23.53 -22.42
CA VAL A 319 17.86 -23.29 -21.99
C VAL A 319 18.61 -22.32 -22.92
N ILE A 320 18.54 -22.50 -24.24
CA ILE A 320 19.17 -21.61 -25.23
C ILE A 320 18.65 -20.18 -25.08
N SER A 321 17.33 -20.02 -24.95
CA SER A 321 16.69 -18.73 -24.65
C SER A 321 17.28 -18.08 -23.40
N GLN A 322 17.35 -18.79 -22.27
CA GLN A 322 17.90 -18.26 -21.01
C GLN A 322 19.36 -17.82 -21.13
N TYR A 323 20.21 -18.57 -21.84
CA TYR A 323 21.60 -18.16 -22.08
C TYR A 323 21.69 -16.90 -22.94
N ILE A 324 20.87 -16.76 -23.98
CA ILE A 324 20.83 -15.56 -24.82
C ILE A 324 20.35 -14.34 -24.03
N VAL A 325 19.36 -14.48 -23.15
CA VAL A 325 18.93 -13.42 -22.23
C VAL A 325 20.07 -13.00 -21.29
N ALA A 326 20.75 -13.96 -20.66
CA ALA A 326 21.86 -13.69 -19.75
C ALA A 326 23.01 -12.96 -20.45
N ILE A 327 23.43 -13.43 -21.63
CA ILE A 327 24.48 -12.81 -22.44
C ILE A 327 24.08 -11.40 -22.87
N LEU A 328 22.85 -11.19 -23.34
CA LEU A 328 22.37 -9.87 -23.75
C LEU A 328 22.35 -8.88 -22.57
N MET A 329 21.88 -9.30 -21.39
CA MET A 329 21.93 -8.49 -20.18
C MET A 329 23.38 -8.16 -19.75
N ILE A 330 24.32 -9.10 -19.85
CA ILE A 330 25.75 -8.86 -19.55
C ILE A 330 26.36 -7.86 -20.56
N VAL A 331 26.08 -8.00 -21.85
CA VAL A 331 26.57 -7.09 -22.90
C VAL A 331 26.04 -5.66 -22.69
N LEU A 332 24.79 -5.50 -22.24
CA LEU A 332 24.24 -4.18 -21.91
C LEU A 332 24.80 -3.62 -20.59
N LEU A 333 25.10 -4.47 -19.60
CA LEU A 333 25.74 -4.06 -18.35
C LEU A 333 27.20 -3.61 -18.54
N ASN A 334 27.97 -4.28 -19.41
CA ASN A 334 29.35 -3.92 -19.75
C ASN A 334 29.47 -2.54 -20.45
N LYS A 335 28.37 -1.99 -20.96
CA LYS A 335 28.28 -0.60 -21.45
C LYS A 335 28.08 0.43 -20.32
N ARG A 336 27.76 -0.01 -19.10
CA ARG A 336 27.46 0.82 -17.91
C ARG A 336 28.54 0.74 -16.83
N VAL A 337 29.20 -0.40 -16.68
CA VAL A 337 30.05 -0.75 -15.52
C VAL A 337 31.37 -1.38 -15.97
N ILE A 338 32.49 -1.04 -15.32
CA ILE A 338 33.74 -1.80 -15.43
C ILE A 338 33.69 -2.97 -14.44
N LEU A 339 33.79 -4.20 -14.95
CA LEU A 339 33.84 -5.42 -14.12
C LEU A 339 35.24 -5.55 -13.48
N LEU A 340 35.31 -5.26 -12.19
CA LEU A 340 36.50 -5.40 -11.35
C LEU A 340 36.57 -6.78 -10.66
N PRO A 341 37.75 -7.22 -10.17
CA PRO A 341 37.84 -8.38 -9.30
C PRO A 341 37.02 -8.18 -8.00
N PRO A 342 36.38 -9.24 -7.45
CA PRO A 342 35.46 -9.12 -6.33
C PRO A 342 36.18 -8.91 -4.99
N LYS A 343 35.71 -7.94 -4.19
CA LYS A 343 36.16 -7.74 -2.80
C LYS A 343 35.25 -8.50 -1.81
N LEU A 344 35.67 -9.69 -1.41
CA LEU A 344 34.99 -10.52 -0.40
C LEU A 344 35.14 -9.93 1.01
N GLY A 345 34.32 -8.94 1.39
CA GLY A 345 34.48 -8.31 2.72
C GLY A 345 33.52 -7.19 3.16
N SER A 346 32.20 -7.29 2.96
CA SER A 346 31.23 -6.32 3.55
C SER A 346 29.77 -6.80 3.65
N LEU A 347 29.51 -8.12 3.71
CA LEU A 347 28.16 -8.71 3.63
C LEU A 347 27.30 -8.50 4.91
N LYS A 348 26.70 -7.32 5.06
CA LYS A 348 25.70 -7.02 6.12
C LYS A 348 24.33 -7.68 5.84
N PHE A 349 24.25 -8.99 6.06
CA PHE A 349 23.03 -9.79 5.84
C PHE A 349 21.87 -9.48 6.80
N GLY A 350 22.14 -8.97 8.02
CA GLY A 350 21.18 -8.98 9.13
C GLY A 350 19.87 -8.23 8.88
N ASP A 351 19.95 -6.92 8.64
CA ASP A 351 18.78 -6.04 8.73
C ASP A 351 17.81 -6.17 7.54
N TYR A 352 18.35 -6.33 6.33
CA TYR A 352 17.55 -6.52 5.11
C TYR A 352 16.77 -7.85 5.11
N LEU A 353 17.31 -8.88 5.75
CA LEU A 353 16.67 -10.21 5.81
C LEU A 353 15.36 -10.19 6.62
N LYS A 354 15.13 -9.18 7.47
CA LYS A 354 13.91 -9.06 8.28
C LYS A 354 12.68 -8.74 7.42
N SER A 355 12.75 -7.70 6.58
CA SER A 355 11.64 -7.33 5.69
C SER A 355 11.55 -8.25 4.47
N GLY A 356 12.69 -8.60 3.87
CA GLY A 356 12.73 -9.58 2.78
C GLY A 356 12.24 -10.96 3.20
N GLY A 357 12.56 -11.38 4.44
CA GLY A 357 12.17 -12.68 5.01
C GLY A 357 10.67 -12.92 5.07
N PHE A 358 9.86 -11.89 5.34
CA PHE A 358 8.40 -12.02 5.29
C PHE A 358 7.89 -12.26 3.86
N VAL A 359 8.39 -11.49 2.88
CA VAL A 359 8.03 -11.68 1.45
C VAL A 359 8.52 -13.03 0.93
N LEU A 360 9.68 -13.50 1.38
CA LEU A 360 10.21 -14.84 1.10
C LEU A 360 9.34 -15.95 1.70
N GLY A 361 9.01 -15.88 3.00
CA GLY A 361 8.18 -16.88 3.68
C GLY A 361 6.77 -16.98 3.08
N ARG A 362 6.18 -15.82 2.75
CA ARG A 362 4.95 -15.72 1.95
C ARG A 362 5.08 -16.48 0.63
N THR A 363 6.08 -16.13 -0.18
CA THR A 363 6.25 -16.68 -1.53
C THR A 363 6.54 -18.18 -1.50
N LEU A 364 7.36 -18.63 -0.55
CA LEU A 364 7.66 -20.04 -0.35
C LEU A 364 6.40 -20.83 0.04
N SER A 365 5.50 -20.27 0.87
CA SER A 365 4.22 -20.90 1.19
C SER A 365 3.32 -21.08 -0.05
N VAL A 366 3.24 -20.07 -0.93
CA VAL A 366 2.50 -20.20 -2.21
C VAL A 366 3.12 -21.30 -3.08
N LEU A 367 4.44 -21.30 -3.25
CA LEU A 367 5.17 -22.27 -4.08
C LEU A 367 5.03 -23.70 -3.55
N MET A 368 5.14 -23.90 -2.23
CA MET A 368 4.96 -25.23 -1.63
C MET A 368 3.52 -25.71 -1.75
N THR A 369 2.51 -24.84 -1.60
CA THR A 369 1.10 -25.20 -1.79
C THR A 369 0.80 -25.63 -3.23
N MET A 370 1.35 -24.92 -4.23
CA MET A 370 1.25 -25.32 -5.64
C MET A 370 2.05 -26.59 -5.94
N THR A 371 3.21 -26.78 -5.29
CA THR A 371 4.03 -28.00 -5.44
C THR A 371 3.31 -29.23 -4.88
N VAL A 372 2.59 -29.10 -3.76
CA VAL A 372 1.71 -30.15 -3.23
C VAL A 372 0.61 -30.45 -4.23
N ALA A 373 -0.03 -29.45 -4.84
CA ALA A 373 -1.04 -29.66 -5.87
C ALA A 373 -0.50 -30.45 -7.08
N THR A 374 0.65 -30.05 -7.64
CA THR A 374 1.34 -30.78 -8.72
C THR A 374 1.67 -32.22 -8.32
N SER A 375 2.24 -32.42 -7.12
CA SER A 375 2.58 -33.75 -6.59
C SER A 375 1.36 -34.65 -6.45
N MET A 376 0.24 -34.10 -5.98
CA MET A 376 -1.01 -34.86 -5.87
C MET A 376 -1.65 -35.14 -7.23
N ALA A 377 -1.53 -34.24 -8.21
CA ALA A 377 -1.97 -34.49 -9.58
C ALA A 377 -1.11 -35.56 -10.28
N ALA A 378 0.21 -35.54 -10.10
CA ALA A 378 1.14 -36.53 -10.66
C ALA A 378 0.86 -37.95 -10.14
N ARG A 379 0.46 -38.08 -8.87
CA ARG A 379 0.05 -39.35 -8.23
C ARG A 379 -1.26 -39.94 -8.79
N GLN A 380 -2.06 -39.15 -9.49
CA GLN A 380 -3.29 -39.61 -10.17
C GLN A 380 -3.01 -40.17 -11.59
N GLY A 381 -1.74 -40.20 -12.02
CA GLY A 381 -1.31 -40.78 -13.30
C GLY A 381 -1.22 -39.79 -14.46
N VAL A 382 -0.83 -40.32 -15.62
CA VAL A 382 -0.37 -39.54 -16.79
C VAL A 382 -1.43 -38.55 -17.29
N PHE A 383 -2.62 -39.05 -17.67
CA PHE A 383 -3.70 -38.23 -18.23
C PHE A 383 -4.21 -37.17 -17.25
N ALA A 384 -4.22 -37.50 -15.94
CA ALA A 384 -4.59 -36.56 -14.88
C ALA A 384 -3.56 -35.43 -14.74
N MET A 385 -2.26 -35.73 -14.76
CA MET A 385 -1.19 -34.73 -14.69
C MET A 385 -1.15 -33.85 -15.94
N ALA A 386 -1.30 -34.44 -17.13
CA ALA A 386 -1.40 -33.72 -18.39
C ALA A 386 -2.60 -32.74 -18.41
N ALA A 387 -3.78 -33.20 -18.00
CA ALA A 387 -4.96 -32.36 -17.89
C ALA A 387 -4.82 -31.26 -16.81
N HIS A 388 -4.17 -31.57 -15.68
CA HIS A 388 -3.87 -30.61 -14.63
C HIS A 388 -2.98 -29.48 -15.15
N GLN A 389 -1.91 -29.79 -15.90
CA GLN A 389 -1.02 -28.79 -16.49
C GLN A 389 -1.77 -27.82 -17.43
N ILE A 390 -2.63 -28.33 -18.32
CA ILE A 390 -3.42 -27.48 -19.23
C ILE A 390 -4.33 -26.54 -18.42
N CYS A 391 -5.02 -27.07 -17.41
CA CYS A 391 -5.90 -26.27 -16.56
C CYS A 391 -5.13 -25.20 -15.78
N MET A 392 -4.01 -25.57 -15.15
CA MET A 392 -3.17 -24.66 -14.36
C MET A 392 -2.53 -23.57 -15.22
N GLN A 393 -2.03 -23.90 -16.42
CA GLN A 393 -1.36 -22.92 -17.27
C GLN A 393 -2.32 -21.85 -17.79
N VAL A 394 -3.54 -22.23 -18.21
CA VAL A 394 -4.59 -21.28 -18.62
C VAL A 394 -5.08 -20.47 -17.42
N TRP A 395 -5.32 -21.11 -16.28
CA TRP A 395 -5.78 -20.46 -15.06
C TRP A 395 -4.77 -19.42 -14.53
N LEU A 396 -3.47 -19.75 -14.51
CA LEU A 396 -2.40 -18.80 -14.14
C LEU A 396 -2.26 -17.66 -15.15
N ALA A 397 -2.23 -17.96 -16.45
CA ALA A 397 -2.03 -16.94 -17.49
C ALA A 397 -3.16 -15.90 -17.49
N VAL A 398 -4.41 -16.33 -17.27
CA VAL A 398 -5.57 -15.43 -17.16
C VAL A 398 -5.56 -14.66 -15.83
N SER A 399 -5.14 -15.29 -14.73
CA SER A 399 -5.03 -14.61 -13.42
C SER A 399 -4.10 -13.41 -13.43
N LEU A 400 -3.04 -13.41 -14.26
CA LEU A 400 -2.03 -12.35 -14.28
C LEU A 400 -2.54 -11.00 -14.83
N LEU A 401 -3.67 -10.96 -15.54
CA LEU A 401 -4.38 -9.70 -15.83
C LEU A 401 -4.83 -9.01 -14.53
N THR A 402 -5.17 -9.79 -13.50
CA THR A 402 -5.61 -9.29 -12.19
C THR A 402 -4.43 -8.97 -11.26
N ASP A 403 -3.28 -9.63 -11.44
CA ASP A 403 -2.03 -9.31 -10.73
C ASP A 403 -1.44 -7.97 -11.23
N ALA A 404 -1.50 -7.70 -12.54
CA ALA A 404 -1.12 -6.39 -13.11
C ALA A 404 -2.01 -5.23 -12.61
N LEU A 405 -3.32 -5.47 -12.48
CA LEU A 405 -4.26 -4.55 -11.84
C LEU A 405 -3.94 -4.34 -10.35
N ALA A 406 -3.67 -5.43 -9.61
CA ALA A 406 -3.31 -5.39 -8.20
C ALA A 406 -1.99 -4.62 -7.97
N SER A 407 -0.99 -4.83 -8.81
CA SER A 407 0.31 -4.14 -8.82
C SER A 407 0.17 -2.64 -9.12
N SER A 408 -0.77 -2.27 -10.00
CA SER A 408 -1.08 -0.86 -10.29
C SER A 408 -1.81 -0.19 -9.10
N GLY A 409 -2.76 -0.90 -8.47
CA GLY A 409 -3.41 -0.45 -7.25
C GLY A 409 -2.44 -0.32 -6.07
N GLN A 410 -1.50 -1.26 -5.93
CA GLN A 410 -0.41 -1.22 -4.95
C GLN A 410 0.42 0.06 -5.08
N ALA A 411 0.79 0.45 -6.31
CA ALA A 411 1.60 1.65 -6.56
C ALA A 411 0.85 2.94 -6.19
N LEU A 412 -0.42 3.05 -6.56
CA LEU A 412 -1.25 4.21 -6.19
C LEU A 412 -1.49 4.29 -4.67
N ILE A 413 -1.79 3.16 -4.01
CA ILE A 413 -1.98 3.11 -2.57
C ILE A 413 -0.69 3.49 -1.83
N ALA A 414 0.47 2.98 -2.24
CA ALA A 414 1.75 3.36 -1.64
C ALA A 414 2.03 4.87 -1.82
N SER A 415 1.70 5.44 -2.99
CA SER A 415 1.81 6.87 -3.28
C SER A 415 0.91 7.72 -2.38
N SER A 416 -0.40 7.46 -2.34
CA SER A 416 -1.35 8.22 -1.50
C SER A 416 -1.11 8.02 0.00
N ALA A 417 -0.81 6.80 0.45
CA ALA A 417 -0.47 6.52 1.85
C ALA A 417 0.80 7.28 2.29
N SER A 418 1.83 7.39 1.43
CA SER A 418 3.03 8.17 1.72
C SER A 418 2.75 9.66 1.90
N LYS A 419 1.72 10.18 1.22
CA LYS A 419 1.22 11.56 1.32
C LYS A 419 0.22 11.77 2.47
N LYS A 420 -0.12 10.72 3.24
CA LYS A 420 -1.21 10.68 4.23
C LYS A 420 -2.61 10.98 3.64
N ASP A 421 -2.78 10.74 2.34
CA ASP A 421 -4.04 10.85 1.61
C ASP A 421 -4.86 9.55 1.76
N PHE A 422 -5.55 9.44 2.90
CA PHE A 422 -6.33 8.23 3.21
C PHE A 422 -7.64 8.13 2.41
N ASP A 423 -8.19 9.26 1.94
CA ASP A 423 -9.37 9.26 1.08
C ASP A 423 -9.04 8.79 -0.34
N GLY A 424 -7.89 9.21 -0.90
CA GLY A 424 -7.36 8.63 -2.15
C GLY A 424 -7.07 7.13 -2.01
N VAL A 425 -6.47 6.68 -0.90
CA VAL A 425 -6.31 5.23 -0.64
C VAL A 425 -7.66 4.51 -0.60
N LYS A 426 -8.71 5.13 -0.03
CA LYS A 426 -10.08 4.60 0.07
C LYS A 426 -10.79 4.56 -1.29
N GLU A 427 -10.63 5.57 -2.15
CA GLU A 427 -11.13 5.53 -3.54
C GLU A 427 -10.41 4.45 -4.35
N VAL A 428 -9.06 4.44 -4.35
CA VAL A 428 -8.26 3.41 -5.07
C VAL A 428 -8.67 2.01 -4.63
N THR A 429 -8.71 1.75 -3.31
CA THR A 429 -9.08 0.44 -2.76
C THR A 429 -10.48 0.02 -3.20
N THR A 430 -11.46 0.93 -3.11
CA THR A 430 -12.84 0.67 -3.51
C THR A 430 -12.98 0.44 -5.02
N PHE A 431 -12.24 1.20 -5.84
CA PHE A 431 -12.27 1.08 -7.30
C PHE A 431 -11.60 -0.21 -7.77
N VAL A 432 -10.39 -0.51 -7.28
CA VAL A 432 -9.63 -1.73 -7.62
C VAL A 432 -10.42 -2.98 -7.24
N LEU A 433 -11.05 -3.03 -6.06
CA LEU A 433 -11.92 -4.15 -5.66
C LEU A 433 -13.14 -4.29 -6.59
N LYS A 434 -13.83 -3.20 -6.93
CA LYS A 434 -15.00 -3.24 -7.84
C LYS A 434 -14.62 -3.71 -9.25
N ILE A 435 -13.60 -3.12 -9.87
CA ILE A 435 -13.16 -3.52 -11.21
C ILE A 435 -12.58 -4.95 -11.19
N GLY A 436 -11.93 -5.36 -10.10
CA GLY A 436 -11.49 -6.73 -9.87
C GLY A 436 -12.61 -7.78 -9.91
N VAL A 437 -13.73 -7.52 -9.23
CA VAL A 437 -14.91 -8.41 -9.29
C VAL A 437 -15.47 -8.48 -10.71
N VAL A 438 -15.63 -7.33 -11.37
CA VAL A 438 -16.13 -7.26 -12.76
C VAL A 438 -15.20 -8.03 -13.71
N THR A 439 -13.89 -7.83 -13.63
CA THR A 439 -12.89 -8.54 -14.43
C THR A 439 -12.92 -10.03 -14.13
N GLY A 440 -12.94 -10.46 -12.86
CA GLY A 440 -13.00 -11.88 -12.51
C GLY A 440 -14.27 -12.59 -12.99
N ILE A 441 -15.42 -11.91 -12.97
CA ILE A 441 -16.69 -12.44 -13.53
C ILE A 441 -16.62 -12.50 -15.07
N ALA A 442 -16.10 -11.46 -15.73
CA ALA A 442 -15.93 -11.47 -17.18
C ALA A 442 -14.99 -12.60 -17.64
N LEU A 443 -13.88 -12.81 -16.94
CA LEU A 443 -12.93 -13.91 -17.19
C LEU A 443 -13.57 -15.28 -16.94
N ALA A 444 -14.40 -15.43 -15.89
CA ALA A 444 -15.16 -16.65 -15.66
C ALA A 444 -16.14 -16.98 -16.81
N ILE A 445 -16.86 -15.98 -17.32
CA ILE A 445 -17.80 -16.14 -18.45
C ILE A 445 -17.05 -16.49 -19.74
N VAL A 446 -15.99 -15.75 -20.07
CA VAL A 446 -15.17 -15.99 -21.27
C VAL A 446 -14.53 -17.38 -21.23
N LEU A 447 -13.94 -17.79 -20.11
CA LEU A 447 -13.36 -19.14 -19.97
C LEU A 447 -14.43 -20.23 -19.98
N GLY A 448 -15.56 -20.02 -19.30
CA GLY A 448 -16.66 -20.99 -19.26
C GLY A 448 -17.21 -21.33 -20.65
N MET A 449 -17.28 -20.35 -21.55
CA MET A 449 -17.71 -20.56 -22.94
C MET A 449 -16.60 -21.07 -23.87
N SER A 450 -15.36 -20.59 -23.72
CA SER A 450 -14.28 -20.84 -24.70
C SER A 450 -13.35 -22.01 -24.35
N PHE A 451 -13.15 -22.33 -23.07
CA PHE A 451 -12.03 -23.19 -22.66
C PHE A 451 -12.15 -24.63 -23.18
N SER A 452 -13.35 -25.20 -23.31
CA SER A 452 -13.51 -26.54 -23.90
C SER A 452 -13.17 -26.60 -25.40
N SER A 453 -13.18 -25.47 -26.11
CA SER A 453 -12.73 -25.38 -27.51
C SER A 453 -11.22 -25.11 -27.58
N VAL A 454 -10.74 -24.19 -26.74
CA VAL A 454 -9.31 -23.83 -26.61
C VAL A 454 -8.45 -25.01 -26.14
N ALA A 455 -8.99 -25.93 -25.32
CA ALA A 455 -8.29 -27.13 -24.86
C ALA A 455 -7.74 -28.00 -26.02
N GLY A 456 -8.44 -28.07 -27.16
CA GLY A 456 -8.01 -28.82 -28.35
C GLY A 456 -6.77 -28.22 -29.06
N LEU A 457 -6.35 -27.00 -28.67
CA LEU A 457 -5.06 -26.45 -29.12
C LEU A 457 -3.89 -27.13 -28.41
N PHE A 458 -4.07 -27.50 -27.13
CA PHE A 458 -3.02 -28.04 -26.25
C PHE A 458 -2.81 -29.54 -26.41
N SER A 459 -3.87 -30.32 -26.59
CA SER A 459 -3.76 -31.77 -26.77
C SER A 459 -4.81 -32.31 -27.73
N LYS A 460 -4.49 -33.46 -28.35
CA LYS A 460 -5.40 -34.26 -29.18
C LYS A 460 -5.88 -35.54 -28.48
N ASP A 461 -5.37 -35.82 -27.28
CA ASP A 461 -5.73 -37.02 -26.51
C ASP A 461 -7.17 -36.89 -25.98
N PRO A 462 -8.11 -37.79 -26.37
CA PRO A 462 -9.51 -37.69 -25.96
C PRO A 462 -9.70 -37.88 -24.45
N GLU A 463 -8.83 -38.63 -23.77
CA GLU A 463 -8.91 -38.88 -22.34
C GLU A 463 -8.43 -37.67 -21.53
N VAL A 464 -7.33 -37.03 -21.96
CA VAL A 464 -6.91 -35.72 -21.41
C VAL A 464 -8.01 -34.68 -21.61
N LEU A 465 -8.57 -34.55 -22.81
CA LEU A 465 -9.64 -33.59 -23.10
C LEU A 465 -10.92 -33.87 -22.29
N ARG A 466 -11.25 -35.15 -22.04
CA ARG A 466 -12.36 -35.55 -21.15
C ARG A 466 -12.15 -35.10 -19.70
N ILE A 467 -10.91 -35.14 -19.21
CA ILE A 467 -10.55 -34.65 -17.87
C ILE A 467 -10.53 -33.10 -17.84
N VAL A 468 -9.93 -32.45 -18.83
CA VAL A 468 -9.91 -30.97 -18.95
C VAL A 468 -11.33 -30.39 -19.00
N ARG A 469 -12.29 -31.06 -19.64
CA ARG A 469 -13.71 -30.63 -19.65
C ARG A 469 -14.31 -30.57 -18.23
N LYS A 470 -13.90 -31.44 -17.31
CA LYS A 470 -14.28 -31.34 -15.88
C LYS A 470 -13.56 -30.18 -15.18
N GLY A 471 -12.30 -29.94 -15.58
CA GLY A 471 -11.49 -28.81 -15.13
C GLY A 471 -12.05 -27.43 -15.51
N VAL A 472 -12.95 -27.32 -16.49
CA VAL A 472 -13.60 -26.04 -16.86
C VAL A 472 -14.25 -25.36 -15.66
N LEU A 473 -14.93 -26.11 -14.78
CA LEU A 473 -15.56 -25.54 -13.59
C LEU A 473 -14.52 -24.92 -12.64
N PHE A 474 -13.38 -25.59 -12.43
CA PHE A 474 -12.26 -25.06 -11.64
C PHE A 474 -11.65 -23.82 -12.31
N VAL A 475 -11.28 -23.91 -13.59
CA VAL A 475 -10.57 -22.86 -14.33
C VAL A 475 -11.41 -21.59 -14.46
N ALA A 476 -12.72 -21.71 -14.67
CA ALA A 476 -13.63 -20.57 -14.84
C ALA A 476 -14.20 -20.05 -13.51
N ALA A 477 -14.84 -20.90 -12.69
CA ALA A 477 -15.61 -20.41 -11.53
C ALA A 477 -14.72 -19.89 -10.38
N THR A 478 -13.43 -20.22 -10.37
CA THR A 478 -12.49 -19.65 -9.39
C THR A 478 -11.95 -18.26 -9.78
N GLN A 479 -12.17 -17.77 -11.01
CA GLN A 479 -11.61 -16.47 -11.44
C GLN A 479 -12.03 -15.27 -10.57
N PRO A 480 -13.29 -15.11 -10.12
CA PRO A 480 -13.67 -13.98 -9.25
C PRO A 480 -12.98 -14.03 -7.88
N ILE A 481 -12.83 -15.24 -7.32
CA ILE A 481 -12.14 -15.49 -6.05
C ILE A 481 -10.64 -15.20 -6.21
N THR A 482 -10.05 -15.68 -7.31
CA THR A 482 -8.62 -15.52 -7.62
C THR A 482 -8.27 -14.06 -7.87
N ALA A 483 -9.10 -13.33 -8.63
CA ALA A 483 -8.96 -11.90 -8.88
C ALA A 483 -8.93 -11.10 -7.57
N LEU A 484 -9.89 -11.35 -6.67
CA LEU A 484 -9.91 -10.71 -5.35
C LEU A 484 -8.69 -11.10 -4.50
N ALA A 485 -8.26 -12.36 -4.53
CA ALA A 485 -7.09 -12.83 -3.78
C ALA A 485 -5.79 -12.11 -4.22
N PHE A 486 -5.56 -11.93 -5.52
CA PHE A 486 -4.42 -11.14 -6.03
C PHE A 486 -4.57 -9.65 -5.66
N ILE A 487 -5.78 -9.08 -5.73
CA ILE A 487 -6.01 -7.69 -5.35
C ILE A 487 -5.72 -7.45 -3.86
N PHE A 488 -6.22 -8.27 -2.95
CA PHE A 488 -5.93 -8.12 -1.51
C PHE A 488 -4.43 -8.16 -1.21
N ASP A 489 -3.65 -8.92 -1.96
CA ASP A 489 -2.20 -8.92 -1.83
C ASP A 489 -1.57 -7.58 -2.25
N GLY A 490 -1.99 -7.02 -3.38
CA GLY A 490 -1.58 -5.68 -3.83
C GLY A 490 -1.98 -4.57 -2.85
N LEU A 491 -3.19 -4.65 -2.27
CA LEU A 491 -3.64 -3.77 -1.20
C LEU A 491 -2.71 -3.86 0.02
N HIS A 492 -2.41 -5.07 0.50
CA HIS A 492 -1.52 -5.28 1.65
C HIS A 492 -0.08 -4.82 1.40
N TYR A 493 0.44 -5.04 0.19
CA TYR A 493 1.76 -4.55 -0.22
C TYR A 493 1.79 -3.02 -0.31
N GLY A 494 0.72 -2.38 -0.78
CA GLY A 494 0.61 -0.91 -0.85
C GLY A 494 0.67 -0.27 0.54
N MET A 495 0.00 -0.89 1.52
CA MET A 495 0.06 -0.50 2.94
C MET A 495 1.27 -1.08 3.69
N SER A 496 2.22 -1.73 3.01
CA SER A 496 3.43 -2.35 3.59
C SER A 496 3.19 -3.37 4.73
N ASP A 497 2.04 -4.04 4.74
CA ASP A 497 1.63 -5.00 5.78
C ASP A 497 2.24 -6.41 5.57
N PHE A 498 3.54 -6.44 5.27
CA PHE A 498 4.28 -7.65 4.92
C PHE A 498 4.24 -8.75 6.00
N PRO A 499 4.30 -8.46 7.32
CA PRO A 499 4.21 -9.51 8.35
C PRO A 499 2.85 -10.22 8.34
N TYR A 500 1.74 -9.48 8.16
CA TYR A 500 0.43 -10.09 8.01
C TYR A 500 0.34 -10.90 6.71
N ALA A 501 0.81 -10.35 5.59
CA ALA A 501 0.80 -11.01 4.29
C ALA A 501 1.65 -12.29 4.25
N ALA A 502 2.62 -12.45 5.16
CA ALA A 502 3.40 -13.67 5.35
C ALA A 502 2.70 -14.69 6.25
N CYS A 503 2.32 -14.30 7.48
CA CYS A 503 1.70 -15.22 8.42
C CYS A 503 0.34 -15.75 7.93
N SER A 504 -0.48 -14.89 7.30
CA SER A 504 -1.75 -15.33 6.69
C SER A 504 -1.50 -16.35 5.57
N MET A 505 -0.53 -16.12 4.69
CA MET A 505 -0.20 -17.06 3.62
C MET A 505 0.29 -18.41 4.17
N MET A 506 1.16 -18.41 5.18
CA MET A 506 1.67 -19.64 5.80
C MET A 506 0.54 -20.49 6.41
N VAL A 507 -0.44 -19.85 7.07
CA VAL A 507 -1.62 -20.55 7.61
C VAL A 507 -2.52 -21.06 6.48
N VAL A 508 -2.88 -20.21 5.52
CA VAL A 508 -3.76 -20.55 4.39
C VAL A 508 -3.18 -21.67 3.53
N GLY A 509 -1.89 -21.57 3.17
CA GLY A 509 -1.16 -22.59 2.43
C GLY A 509 -0.99 -23.89 3.20
N GLY A 510 -0.76 -23.83 4.52
CA GLY A 510 -0.68 -25.00 5.40
C GLY A 510 -2.00 -25.78 5.44
N ILE A 511 -3.12 -25.10 5.70
CA ILE A 511 -4.46 -25.71 5.73
C ILE A 511 -4.81 -26.31 4.36
N SER A 512 -4.57 -25.57 3.27
CA SER A 512 -4.91 -26.01 1.91
C SER A 512 -4.04 -27.18 1.44
N SER A 513 -2.76 -27.18 1.80
CA SER A 513 -1.84 -28.31 1.54
C SER A 513 -2.27 -29.55 2.33
N ALA A 514 -2.65 -29.41 3.59
CA ALA A 514 -3.17 -30.51 4.40
C ALA A 514 -4.44 -31.11 3.77
N PHE A 515 -5.40 -30.27 3.34
CA PHE A 515 -6.58 -30.74 2.61
C PHE A 515 -6.20 -31.51 1.33
N MET A 516 -5.28 -30.97 0.52
CA MET A 516 -4.83 -31.62 -0.72
C MET A 516 -4.08 -32.94 -0.51
N LEU A 517 -3.48 -33.18 0.66
CA LEU A 517 -2.85 -34.47 0.97
C LEU A 517 -3.86 -35.60 1.23
N TYR A 518 -5.10 -35.29 1.61
CA TYR A 518 -6.15 -36.28 1.91
C TYR A 518 -7.27 -36.36 0.85
N ALA A 519 -7.78 -35.22 0.38
CA ALA A 519 -8.94 -35.17 -0.51
C ALA A 519 -8.82 -35.99 -1.82
N PRO A 520 -7.65 -36.07 -2.49
CA PRO A 520 -7.49 -36.85 -3.73
C PRO A 520 -7.64 -38.38 -3.54
N ALA A 521 -7.61 -38.90 -2.31
CA ALA A 521 -7.85 -40.32 -2.05
C ALA A 521 -9.32 -40.72 -2.28
N GLY A 522 -10.26 -39.77 -2.14
CA GLY A 522 -11.69 -39.99 -2.41
C GLY A 522 -12.21 -39.26 -3.66
N LEU A 523 -11.66 -38.09 -3.98
CA LEU A 523 -12.13 -37.23 -5.08
C LEU A 523 -11.22 -37.23 -6.32
N GLY A 524 -10.11 -37.98 -6.30
CA GLY A 524 -9.10 -37.99 -7.36
C GLY A 524 -8.55 -36.59 -7.67
N LEU A 525 -8.27 -36.30 -8.94
CA LEU A 525 -7.79 -34.99 -9.39
C LEU A 525 -8.73 -33.83 -9.00
N SER A 526 -10.06 -34.07 -8.93
CA SER A 526 -11.03 -33.04 -8.51
C SER A 526 -10.76 -32.56 -7.08
N GLY A 527 -10.25 -33.42 -6.20
CA GLY A 527 -9.84 -33.05 -4.84
C GLY A 527 -8.68 -32.04 -4.81
N VAL A 528 -7.76 -32.13 -5.78
CA VAL A 528 -6.67 -31.16 -5.95
C VAL A 528 -7.22 -29.79 -6.36
N TRP A 529 -8.12 -29.76 -7.35
CA TRP A 529 -8.76 -28.53 -7.82
C TRP A 529 -9.65 -27.87 -6.75
N VAL A 530 -10.37 -28.65 -5.94
CA VAL A 530 -11.09 -28.13 -4.77
C VAL A 530 -10.11 -27.54 -3.75
N GLY A 531 -8.97 -28.18 -3.50
CA GLY A 531 -7.94 -27.67 -2.60
C GLY A 531 -7.27 -26.37 -3.08
N LEU A 532 -7.07 -26.21 -4.39
CA LEU A 532 -6.61 -24.95 -4.99
C LEU A 532 -7.69 -23.85 -4.96
N SER A 533 -8.96 -24.23 -5.14
CA SER A 533 -10.11 -23.32 -4.97
C SER A 533 -10.20 -22.83 -3.53
N MET A 534 -10.02 -23.74 -2.57
CA MET A 534 -9.96 -23.46 -1.13
C MET A 534 -8.77 -22.56 -0.77
N PHE A 535 -7.59 -22.78 -1.38
CA PHE A 535 -6.43 -21.91 -1.19
C PHE A 535 -6.71 -20.46 -1.59
N MET A 536 -7.28 -20.21 -2.76
CA MET A 536 -7.66 -18.85 -3.17
C MET A 536 -8.84 -18.29 -2.37
N GLY A 537 -9.83 -19.12 -2.02
CA GLY A 537 -10.95 -18.72 -1.15
C GLY A 537 -10.49 -18.26 0.24
N LEU A 538 -9.62 -19.03 0.89
CA LEU A 538 -9.05 -18.68 2.18
C LEU A 538 -8.12 -17.45 2.10
N ARG A 539 -7.37 -17.28 1.00
CA ARG A 539 -6.53 -16.09 0.75
C ARG A 539 -7.40 -14.82 0.59
N MET A 540 -8.49 -14.92 -0.16
CA MET A 540 -9.50 -13.86 -0.29
C MET A 540 -10.15 -13.53 1.07
N VAL A 541 -10.55 -14.53 1.84
CA VAL A 541 -11.17 -14.34 3.17
C VAL A 541 -10.19 -13.72 4.18
N ALA A 542 -8.91 -14.12 4.16
CA ALA A 542 -7.87 -13.49 4.98
C ALA A 542 -7.68 -12.02 4.59
N GLY A 543 -7.54 -11.73 3.30
CA GLY A 543 -7.41 -10.37 2.78
C GLY A 543 -8.58 -9.46 3.15
N PHE A 544 -9.81 -9.94 2.96
CA PHE A 544 -11.02 -9.24 3.38
C PHE A 544 -11.09 -9.06 4.90
N GLY A 545 -10.81 -10.11 5.67
CA GLY A 545 -10.80 -10.05 7.14
C GLY A 545 -9.78 -9.06 7.71
N ARG A 546 -8.64 -8.87 7.02
CA ARG A 546 -7.63 -7.84 7.36
C ARG A 546 -8.06 -6.44 6.95
N LEU A 547 -8.69 -6.29 5.79
CA LEU A 547 -9.29 -5.02 5.35
C LEU A 547 -10.44 -4.60 6.28
N MET A 548 -11.12 -5.55 6.93
CA MET A 548 -12.22 -5.33 7.89
C MET A 548 -11.76 -5.12 9.35
N TRP A 549 -10.46 -5.09 9.63
CA TRP A 549 -9.92 -5.06 10.99
C TRP A 549 -9.79 -3.62 11.52
N LYS A 550 -10.79 -3.15 12.29
CA LYS A 550 -10.85 -1.78 12.87
C LYS A 550 -9.58 -1.28 13.57
N LYS A 551 -8.83 -2.15 14.25
CA LYS A 551 -7.55 -1.83 14.93
C LYS A 551 -6.29 -2.11 14.08
N GLY A 552 -6.43 -2.15 12.76
CA GLY A 552 -5.36 -2.52 11.81
C GLY A 552 -4.83 -1.33 11.03
N PRO A 553 -3.94 -1.52 10.04
CA PRO A 553 -3.47 -0.44 9.18
C PRO A 553 -4.62 0.20 8.36
N TRP A 554 -5.74 -0.50 8.18
CA TRP A 554 -6.94 -0.08 7.47
C TRP A 554 -8.00 0.65 8.33
N TRP A 555 -7.64 1.14 9.52
CA TRP A 555 -8.60 1.78 10.46
C TRP A 555 -9.51 2.84 9.79
N PHE A 556 -8.96 3.66 8.89
CA PHE A 556 -9.65 4.70 8.12
C PHE A 556 -10.73 4.18 7.14
N MET A 557 -10.69 2.90 6.76
CA MET A 557 -11.74 2.26 5.97
C MET A 557 -13.04 2.11 6.78
N HIS A 558 -12.94 2.00 8.11
CA HIS A 558 -14.07 1.84 9.03
C HIS A 558 -14.50 3.13 9.70
N THR A 559 -13.78 4.22 9.46
CA THR A 559 -14.29 5.57 9.66
C THR A 559 -15.33 5.83 8.56
N SER A 560 -16.57 5.36 8.78
CA SER A 560 -17.74 6.00 8.19
C SER A 560 -17.84 7.44 8.70
N SER A 561 -18.43 8.31 7.90
CA SER A 561 -18.35 9.76 8.10
C SER A 561 -18.91 10.19 9.46
N SER A 562 -18.20 11.06 10.20
CA SER A 562 -18.61 11.57 11.53
C SER A 562 -20.00 12.20 11.59
N LYS A 563 -20.59 12.52 10.42
CA LYS A 563 -21.99 12.93 10.31
C LYS A 563 -22.96 11.97 10.98
N GLU A 564 -22.74 10.66 10.95
CA GLU A 564 -23.65 9.68 11.57
C GLU A 564 -23.86 9.98 13.07
N ASN A 565 -22.80 10.37 13.77
CA ASN A 565 -22.84 10.81 15.18
C ASN A 565 -23.38 12.23 15.37
N GLY A 566 -23.50 13.04 14.31
CA GLY A 566 -23.98 14.42 14.36
C GLY A 566 -25.45 14.64 13.96
N VAL A 567 -26.09 13.66 13.32
CA VAL A 567 -27.43 13.81 12.69
C VAL A 567 -28.56 13.03 13.38
N LEU A 568 -28.30 12.34 14.50
CA LEU A 568 -29.37 11.67 15.25
C LEU A 568 -30.33 12.70 15.89
N PRO A 569 -31.65 12.45 15.94
CA PRO A 569 -32.62 13.39 16.51
C PRO A 569 -32.38 13.74 17.99
N GLU A 570 -31.75 12.83 18.75
CA GLU A 570 -31.39 13.02 20.16
C GLU A 570 -30.34 14.11 20.42
N TYR A 571 -29.56 14.52 19.41
CA TYR A 571 -28.53 15.57 19.53
C TYR A 571 -29.02 16.98 19.16
N GLN A 572 -30.34 17.18 19.17
CA GLN A 572 -30.96 18.51 19.06
C GLN A 572 -30.66 19.40 20.28
N LEU A 573 -31.06 20.67 20.21
CA LEU A 573 -30.96 21.62 21.33
C LEU A 573 -31.75 21.13 22.56
N ALA A 574 -31.13 21.24 23.74
CA ALA A 574 -31.83 21.21 25.02
C ALA A 574 -32.70 22.47 25.21
N PRO A 575 -33.67 22.50 26.14
CA PRO A 575 -34.60 23.63 26.31
C PRO A 575 -33.91 25.00 26.43
N ASP A 576 -32.85 25.10 27.24
CA ASP A 576 -32.08 26.33 27.41
C ASP A 576 -31.40 26.77 26.09
N GLY A 577 -30.95 25.80 25.28
CA GLY A 577 -30.38 26.06 23.96
C GLY A 577 -31.42 26.54 22.94
N VAL A 578 -32.68 26.11 23.06
CA VAL A 578 -33.80 26.65 22.26
C VAL A 578 -34.09 28.09 22.67
N ALA A 579 -34.12 28.39 23.98
CA ALA A 579 -34.28 29.77 24.47
C ALA A 579 -33.13 30.69 24.01
N GLN A 580 -31.89 30.21 24.05
CA GLN A 580 -30.72 30.94 23.51
C GLN A 580 -30.84 31.19 22.00
N ALA A 581 -31.27 30.20 21.22
CA ALA A 581 -31.50 30.36 19.78
C ALA A 581 -32.60 31.38 19.47
N HIS A 582 -33.66 31.44 20.28
CA HIS A 582 -34.74 32.43 20.17
C HIS A 582 -34.24 33.85 20.45
N LEU A 583 -33.50 34.05 21.54
CA LEU A 583 -32.90 35.35 21.91
C LEU A 583 -31.90 35.84 20.84
N ALA A 584 -31.07 34.94 20.29
CA ALA A 584 -30.17 35.27 19.18
C ALA A 584 -30.93 35.70 17.92
N ALA A 585 -32.08 35.05 17.62
CA ALA A 585 -32.94 35.41 16.50
C ALA A 585 -33.63 36.78 16.68
N GLU A 586 -34.09 37.11 17.89
CA GLU A 586 -34.65 38.42 18.22
C GLU A 586 -33.62 39.54 18.07
N LEU A 587 -32.38 39.32 18.54
CA LEU A 587 -31.26 40.25 18.35
C LEU A 587 -30.92 40.44 16.87
N PHE A 588 -30.93 39.37 16.08
CA PHE A 588 -30.70 39.46 14.63
C PHE A 588 -31.83 40.21 13.91
N LEU A 589 -33.09 39.93 14.25
CA LEU A 589 -34.26 40.67 13.74
C LEU A 589 -34.21 42.16 14.11
N LYS A 590 -33.66 42.52 15.28
CA LYS A 590 -33.40 43.91 15.68
C LYS A 590 -32.31 44.55 14.81
N GLN A 591 -31.17 43.89 14.61
CA GLN A 591 -30.09 44.38 13.75
C GLN A 591 -30.51 44.56 12.29
N LEU A 592 -31.34 43.65 11.75
CA LEU A 592 -31.91 43.78 10.39
C LEU A 592 -32.78 45.03 10.26
N LYS A 593 -33.62 45.33 11.27
CA LYS A 593 -34.44 46.55 11.32
C LYS A 593 -33.60 47.82 11.44
N GLU A 594 -32.60 47.82 12.33
CA GLU A 594 -31.66 48.94 12.53
C GLU A 594 -30.82 49.22 11.28
N SER A 595 -30.53 48.17 10.49
CA SER A 595 -29.78 48.24 9.23
C SER A 595 -30.68 48.44 7.99
N ASN A 596 -32.00 48.54 8.16
CA ASN A 596 -33.01 48.64 7.10
C ASN A 596 -32.95 47.52 6.02
N ILE A 597 -32.64 46.28 6.45
CA ILE A 597 -32.54 45.11 5.57
C ILE A 597 -33.89 44.36 5.54
N GLN A 598 -34.46 44.20 4.35
CA GLN A 598 -35.70 43.45 4.14
C GLN A 598 -35.48 41.93 4.26
N LEU A 599 -36.45 41.21 4.82
CA LEU A 599 -36.38 39.76 5.06
C LEU A 599 -36.17 38.94 3.77
N ASP A 600 -36.64 39.43 2.63
CA ASP A 600 -36.44 38.81 1.32
C ASP A 600 -34.96 38.67 0.93
N HIS A 601 -34.11 39.55 1.48
CA HIS A 601 -32.65 39.56 1.31
C HIS A 601 -31.91 38.82 2.44
N VAL A 602 -32.61 38.09 3.31
CA VAL A 602 -31.98 37.30 4.40
C VAL A 602 -31.80 35.84 3.97
N ARG A 603 -30.62 35.26 4.25
CA ARG A 603 -30.28 33.86 3.99
C ARG A 603 -29.68 33.21 5.23
N ILE A 604 -30.09 31.97 5.54
CA ILE A 604 -29.63 31.19 6.69
C ILE A 604 -28.83 29.99 6.17
N CYS A 605 -27.51 30.04 6.27
CA CYS A 605 -26.62 28.95 5.87
C CYS A 605 -26.25 28.12 7.09
N TYR A 606 -26.60 26.83 7.11
CA TYR A 606 -26.52 26.00 8.33
C TYR A 606 -25.81 24.65 8.14
N SER A 607 -25.18 24.17 9.21
CA SER A 607 -24.51 22.85 9.25
C SER A 607 -25.52 21.70 9.30
N PRO A 608 -25.23 20.55 8.63
CA PRO A 608 -26.15 19.41 8.51
C PRO A 608 -26.49 18.71 9.83
N PHE A 609 -25.75 18.95 10.90
CA PHE A 609 -25.93 18.29 12.20
C PHE A 609 -27.22 18.72 12.90
N SER A 610 -27.77 17.86 13.76
CA SER A 610 -29.07 18.05 14.43
C SER A 610 -29.16 19.33 15.25
N ARG A 611 -28.09 19.66 15.99
CA ARG A 611 -28.03 20.85 16.85
C ARG A 611 -28.15 22.14 16.03
N THR A 612 -27.32 22.29 15.00
CA THR A 612 -27.34 23.46 14.10
C THR A 612 -28.58 23.52 13.23
N THR A 613 -29.11 22.37 12.81
CA THR A 613 -30.38 22.30 12.07
C THR A 613 -31.55 22.75 12.94
N HIS A 614 -31.58 22.39 14.23
CA HIS A 614 -32.60 22.89 15.16
C HIS A 614 -32.42 24.39 15.43
N THR A 615 -31.20 24.88 15.67
CA THR A 615 -30.94 26.33 15.78
C THR A 615 -31.46 27.10 14.56
N ALA A 616 -31.15 26.63 13.35
CA ALA A 616 -31.59 27.27 12.11
C ALA A 616 -33.12 27.28 11.96
N LYS A 617 -33.83 26.21 12.39
CA LYS A 617 -35.30 26.17 12.43
C LYS A 617 -35.90 27.17 13.40
N VAL A 618 -35.35 27.29 14.62
CA VAL A 618 -35.81 28.29 15.61
C VAL A 618 -35.63 29.71 15.08
N VAL A 619 -34.47 30.01 14.47
CA VAL A 619 -34.22 31.35 13.90
C VAL A 619 -35.13 31.63 12.70
N ALA A 620 -35.34 30.67 11.80
CA ALA A 620 -36.27 30.82 10.67
C ALA A 620 -37.71 31.10 11.15
N GLN A 621 -38.16 30.43 12.22
CA GLN A 621 -39.47 30.65 12.83
C GLN A 621 -39.63 32.08 13.39
N VAL A 622 -38.63 32.59 14.12
CA VAL A 622 -38.65 33.97 14.67
C VAL A 622 -38.58 35.04 13.57
N LEU A 623 -37.89 34.75 12.46
CA LEU A 623 -37.85 35.62 11.27
C LEU A 623 -39.09 35.46 10.36
N ASN A 624 -39.99 34.51 10.66
CA ASN A 624 -41.14 34.13 9.82
C ASN A 624 -40.74 33.73 8.37
N LEU A 625 -39.62 33.02 8.23
CA LEU A 625 -39.08 32.53 6.95
C LEU A 625 -39.37 31.02 6.76
N PRO A 626 -39.72 30.55 5.55
CA PRO A 626 -39.94 29.14 5.27
C PRO A 626 -38.61 28.36 5.31
N PHE A 627 -38.53 27.36 6.19
CA PHE A 627 -37.30 26.56 6.37
C PHE A 627 -36.98 25.69 5.16
N ASP A 628 -37.97 25.05 4.54
CA ASP A 628 -37.79 24.22 3.34
C ASP A 628 -37.84 25.05 2.04
N GLY A 629 -37.56 26.36 2.13
CA GLY A 629 -37.56 27.32 1.02
C GLY A 629 -36.17 27.93 0.74
N PRO A 630 -36.05 28.78 -0.30
CA PRO A 630 -34.76 29.33 -0.76
C PRO A 630 -34.05 30.28 0.23
N HIS A 631 -34.66 30.54 1.38
CA HIS A 631 -34.07 31.34 2.46
C HIS A 631 -33.11 30.54 3.35
N CYS A 632 -33.25 29.21 3.42
CA CYS A 632 -32.39 28.37 4.26
C CYS A 632 -31.61 27.38 3.39
N LYS A 633 -30.29 27.31 3.58
CA LYS A 633 -29.40 26.41 2.84
C LYS A 633 -28.55 25.57 3.78
N MET A 634 -28.72 24.26 3.72
CA MET A 634 -27.78 23.32 4.33
C MET A 634 -26.44 23.41 3.58
N MET A 635 -25.35 23.65 4.29
CA MET A 635 -24.00 23.66 3.72
C MET A 635 -23.10 22.70 4.51
N GLU A 636 -22.72 21.61 3.85
CA GLU A 636 -21.85 20.56 4.41
C GLU A 636 -20.54 21.14 4.96
N ALA A 637 -19.99 22.15 4.28
CA ALA A 637 -18.76 22.83 4.66
C ALA A 637 -18.83 23.55 6.03
N LEU A 638 -20.02 23.74 6.61
CA LEU A 638 -20.21 24.33 7.95
C LEU A 638 -20.18 23.30 9.10
N ARG A 639 -20.09 21.98 8.82
CA ARG A 639 -20.13 20.94 9.86
C ARG A 639 -19.04 21.12 10.93
N GLU A 640 -19.24 20.52 12.09
CA GLU A 640 -18.25 20.51 13.16
C GLU A 640 -16.91 19.91 12.71
N ARG A 641 -15.83 20.31 13.39
CA ARG A 641 -14.49 19.76 13.18
C ARG A 641 -14.49 18.29 13.58
N TYR A 642 -13.95 17.44 12.72
CA TYR A 642 -13.75 16.04 13.05
C TYR A 642 -12.45 15.85 13.82
N PHE A 643 -12.52 15.60 15.12
CA PHE A 643 -11.33 15.42 15.98
C PHE A 643 -10.67 14.04 15.85
N GLY A 644 -11.26 13.13 15.07
CA GLY A 644 -10.76 11.77 14.83
C GLY A 644 -11.30 10.72 15.81
N PRO A 645 -11.18 9.42 15.49
CA PRO A 645 -11.78 8.32 16.23
C PRO A 645 -11.27 8.15 17.68
N THR A 646 -10.17 8.79 18.05
CA THR A 646 -9.64 8.79 19.44
C THR A 646 -10.40 9.77 20.34
N PHE A 647 -11.02 10.81 19.77
CA PHE A 647 -11.70 11.90 20.49
C PHE A 647 -13.22 11.91 20.28
N GLU A 648 -13.72 11.24 19.24
CA GLU A 648 -15.15 10.93 19.05
C GLU A 648 -15.80 10.34 20.30
N LEU A 649 -16.97 10.88 20.64
CA LEU A 649 -17.83 10.46 21.77
C LEU A 649 -17.11 10.42 23.15
N GLN A 650 -15.96 11.10 23.30
CA GLN A 650 -15.29 11.27 24.59
C GLN A 650 -15.90 12.41 25.41
N SER A 651 -15.54 12.49 26.70
CA SER A 651 -15.88 13.66 27.52
C SER A 651 -15.21 14.93 27.00
N HIS A 652 -15.90 16.06 27.18
CA HIS A 652 -15.42 17.41 26.85
C HIS A 652 -14.05 17.78 27.48
N ASP A 653 -13.64 17.11 28.57
CA ASP A 653 -12.33 17.30 29.21
C ASP A 653 -11.17 17.00 28.23
N LYS A 654 -11.40 16.09 27.27
CA LYS A 654 -10.43 15.72 26.24
C LYS A 654 -10.18 16.80 25.19
N TYR A 655 -11.01 17.84 25.11
CA TYR A 655 -10.74 18.95 24.19
C TYR A 655 -9.47 19.74 24.55
N GLN A 656 -9.04 19.74 25.81
CA GLN A 656 -7.80 20.44 26.18
C GLN A 656 -6.56 19.81 25.50
N GLU A 657 -6.52 18.49 25.33
CA GLU A 657 -5.43 17.79 24.63
C GLU A 657 -5.35 18.18 23.13
N ILE A 658 -6.47 18.65 22.56
CA ILE A 658 -6.55 19.16 21.18
C ILE A 658 -6.18 20.64 21.11
N TRP A 659 -6.68 21.49 22.02
CA TRP A 659 -6.31 22.91 22.04
C TRP A 659 -4.81 23.09 22.29
N ASP A 660 -4.23 22.29 23.18
CA ASP A 660 -2.79 22.20 23.41
C ASP A 660 -2.01 21.74 22.17
N LEU A 661 -2.62 21.02 21.23
CA LEU A 661 -2.00 20.63 19.96
C LEU A 661 -2.06 21.78 18.95
N ASP A 662 -3.26 22.36 18.77
CA ASP A 662 -3.54 23.42 17.82
C ASP A 662 -2.78 24.72 18.12
N GLU A 663 -2.51 25.02 19.39
CA GLU A 663 -1.69 26.18 19.78
C GLU A 663 -0.21 25.99 19.36
N LYS A 664 0.28 24.74 19.36
CA LYS A 664 1.66 24.39 19.01
C LYS A 664 1.87 24.25 17.49
N ASP A 665 0.95 23.57 16.81
CA ASP A 665 0.96 23.39 15.35
C ASP A 665 -0.48 23.25 14.81
N PRO A 666 -1.10 24.36 14.34
CA PRO A 666 -2.47 24.33 13.81
C PRO A 666 -2.60 23.63 12.45
N PHE A 667 -1.49 23.22 11.82
CA PHE A 667 -1.49 22.37 10.63
C PHE A 667 -1.46 20.88 11.00
N MET A 668 -1.14 20.53 12.25
CA MET A 668 -1.10 19.13 12.69
C MET A 668 -2.50 18.54 12.81
N ARG A 669 -2.73 17.44 12.09
CA ARG A 669 -3.97 16.66 12.24
C ARG A 669 -3.88 15.78 13.50
N PRO A 670 -4.88 15.81 14.41
CA PRO A 670 -5.04 14.76 15.42
C PRO A 670 -5.27 13.40 14.71
N GLN A 671 -5.07 12.28 15.40
CA GLN A 671 -5.04 10.96 14.75
C GLN A 671 -6.37 10.62 14.05
N GLY A 672 -6.41 10.82 12.73
CA GLY A 672 -7.59 10.62 11.89
C GLY A 672 -8.61 11.76 11.90
N GLY A 673 -8.26 12.94 12.42
CA GLY A 673 -9.10 14.14 12.37
C GLY A 673 -8.59 15.24 11.43
N GLU A 674 -9.30 16.37 11.41
CA GLU A 674 -8.97 17.62 10.73
C GLU A 674 -8.05 18.50 11.59
N SER A 675 -7.08 19.18 10.97
CA SER A 675 -6.33 20.29 11.57
C SER A 675 -7.18 21.57 11.60
N VAL A 676 -6.68 22.64 12.22
CA VAL A 676 -7.32 23.97 12.16
C VAL A 676 -7.35 24.46 10.71
N ASP A 677 -6.25 24.26 9.97
CA ASP A 677 -6.12 24.67 8.58
C ASP A 677 -7.07 23.93 7.63
N ASP A 678 -7.33 22.63 7.85
CA ASP A 678 -8.31 21.86 7.08
C ASP A 678 -9.72 22.46 7.21
N VAL A 679 -10.13 22.78 8.45
CA VAL A 679 -11.44 23.38 8.73
C VAL A 679 -11.53 24.79 8.18
N VAL A 680 -10.48 25.61 8.32
CA VAL A 680 -10.41 26.95 7.73
C VAL A 680 -10.48 26.90 6.21
N SER A 681 -9.78 25.97 5.55
CA SER A 681 -9.86 25.80 4.08
C SER A 681 -11.28 25.44 3.65
N ARG A 682 -11.94 24.53 4.38
CA ARG A 682 -13.32 24.12 4.14
C ARG A 682 -14.31 25.27 4.35
N LEU A 683 -14.10 26.09 5.37
CA LEU A 683 -14.92 27.29 5.65
C LEU A 683 -14.71 28.40 4.62
N ALA A 684 -13.48 28.59 4.11
CA ALA A 684 -13.21 29.56 3.04
C ALA A 684 -14.04 29.26 1.79
N THR A 685 -14.04 28.00 1.31
CA THR A 685 -14.89 27.57 0.19
C THR A 685 -16.39 27.66 0.50
N ALA A 686 -16.80 27.57 1.77
CA ALA A 686 -18.18 27.84 2.16
C ALA A 686 -18.55 29.32 1.94
N ILE A 687 -17.67 30.25 2.36
CA ILE A 687 -17.85 31.70 2.16
C ILE A 687 -17.82 32.06 0.68
N GLU A 688 -16.87 31.54 -0.10
CA GLU A 688 -16.81 31.74 -1.55
C GLU A 688 -18.12 31.32 -2.24
N SER A 689 -18.68 30.17 -1.85
CA SER A 689 -19.98 29.71 -2.35
C SER A 689 -21.13 30.62 -1.91
N MET A 690 -21.09 31.20 -0.70
CA MET A 690 -22.11 32.14 -0.24
C MET A 690 -22.03 33.48 -0.97
N GLU A 691 -20.83 34.03 -1.20
CA GLU A 691 -20.64 35.28 -1.94
C GLU A 691 -21.07 35.14 -3.41
N ALA A 692 -20.70 34.03 -4.06
CA ALA A 692 -21.08 33.76 -5.45
C ALA A 692 -22.60 33.59 -5.65
N GLU A 693 -23.31 33.05 -4.64
CA GLU A 693 -24.73 32.70 -4.74
C GLU A 693 -25.66 33.81 -4.18
N PHE A 694 -25.30 34.46 -3.08
CA PHE A 694 -26.17 35.34 -2.30
C PHE A 694 -25.74 36.82 -2.37
N HIS A 695 -25.65 37.33 -3.59
CA HIS A 695 -25.32 38.73 -3.86
C HIS A 695 -26.26 39.70 -3.11
N ARG A 696 -25.67 40.68 -2.40
CA ARG A 696 -26.38 41.72 -1.61
C ARG A 696 -27.35 41.19 -0.53
N CYS A 697 -27.18 39.95 -0.08
CA CYS A 697 -27.99 39.37 0.99
C CYS A 697 -27.31 39.51 2.37
N ALA A 698 -28.11 39.59 3.44
CA ALA A 698 -27.64 39.38 4.80
C ALA A 698 -27.62 37.88 5.10
N ILE A 699 -26.42 37.34 5.35
CA ILE A 699 -26.21 35.90 5.53
C ILE A 699 -25.97 35.60 7.02
N LEU A 700 -26.83 34.78 7.61
CA LEU A 700 -26.64 34.21 8.93
C LEU A 700 -26.00 32.82 8.81
N VAL A 701 -24.85 32.63 9.46
CA VAL A 701 -24.11 31.35 9.45
C VAL A 701 -24.37 30.60 10.77
N VAL A 702 -24.95 29.40 10.67
CA VAL A 702 -25.34 28.54 11.81
C VAL A 702 -24.48 27.28 11.82
N ALA A 703 -23.34 27.35 12.49
CA ALA A 703 -22.35 26.28 12.61
C ALA A 703 -22.03 25.93 14.07
N HIS A 704 -21.19 24.92 14.29
CA HIS A 704 -20.72 24.56 15.62
C HIS A 704 -19.69 25.57 16.15
N GLY A 705 -19.53 25.63 17.47
CA GLY A 705 -18.77 26.68 18.14
C GLY A 705 -17.31 26.77 17.68
N ASP A 706 -16.66 25.63 17.43
CA ASP A 706 -15.25 25.57 16.99
C ASP A 706 -15.06 26.10 15.54
N PRO A 707 -15.79 25.63 14.51
CA PRO A 707 -15.83 26.28 13.21
C PRO A 707 -16.12 27.80 13.25
N LEU A 708 -17.03 28.25 14.12
CA LEU A 708 -17.33 29.69 14.26
C LEU A 708 -16.18 30.49 14.88
N GLN A 709 -15.42 29.91 15.82
CA GLN A 709 -14.21 30.53 16.38
C GLN A 709 -13.11 30.68 15.32
N MET A 710 -12.89 29.63 14.52
CA MET A 710 -11.95 29.66 13.41
C MET A 710 -12.36 30.71 12.36
N LEU A 711 -13.65 30.78 12.02
CA LEU A 711 -14.20 31.76 11.09
C LEU A 711 -14.04 33.20 11.60
N GLN A 712 -14.35 33.48 12.88
CA GLN A 712 -14.17 34.81 13.47
C GLN A 712 -12.70 35.24 13.50
N ASN A 713 -11.78 34.32 13.79
CA ASN A 713 -10.34 34.57 13.81
C ASN A 713 -9.79 34.96 12.43
N ILE A 714 -10.08 34.16 11.40
CA ILE A 714 -9.60 34.47 10.03
C ILE A 714 -10.24 35.74 9.48
N PHE A 715 -11.52 36.02 9.77
CA PHE A 715 -12.17 37.28 9.38
C PHE A 715 -11.56 38.49 10.10
N HIS A 716 -11.30 38.38 11.40
CA HIS A 716 -10.66 39.45 12.18
C HIS A 716 -9.27 39.82 11.62
N SER A 717 -8.45 38.82 11.27
CA SER A 717 -7.15 39.05 10.64
C SER A 717 -7.26 39.52 9.17
N ALA A 718 -8.18 38.95 8.38
CA ALA A 718 -8.40 39.36 6.99
C ALA A 718 -8.84 40.84 6.89
N LYS A 719 -9.64 41.32 7.85
CA LYS A 719 -10.08 42.72 7.97
C LYS A 719 -8.90 43.70 8.15
N GLN A 720 -7.77 43.25 8.67
CA GLN A 720 -6.54 44.05 8.82
C GLN A 720 -5.70 44.12 7.52
N GLN A 721 -5.81 43.11 6.65
CA GLN A 721 -5.15 43.09 5.33
C GLN A 721 -5.84 44.06 4.34
N ARG A 722 -5.05 44.71 3.46
CA ARG A 722 -5.54 45.63 2.41
C ARG A 722 -5.31 45.05 1.01
N GLY A 723 -6.34 45.15 0.16
CA GLY A 723 -6.31 44.66 -1.23
C GLY A 723 -6.74 43.19 -1.37
N GLY A 724 -7.00 42.76 -2.61
CA GLY A 724 -7.50 41.42 -2.95
C GLY A 724 -9.00 41.20 -2.71
N ALA A 725 -9.52 40.09 -3.23
CA ALA A 725 -10.84 39.58 -2.89
C ALA A 725 -10.87 39.02 -1.45
N LEU A 726 -12.06 38.72 -0.93
CA LEU A 726 -12.17 38.12 0.41
C LEU A 726 -11.46 36.76 0.49
N ALA A 727 -11.60 35.94 -0.55
CA ALA A 727 -10.88 34.66 -0.70
C ALA A 727 -9.34 34.83 -0.58
N ASP A 728 -8.75 35.76 -1.34
CA ASP A 728 -7.30 36.03 -1.30
C ASP A 728 -6.84 36.40 0.11
N ARG A 729 -7.60 37.29 0.77
CA ARG A 729 -7.29 37.78 2.12
C ARG A 729 -7.41 36.68 3.16
N ILE A 730 -8.43 35.81 3.07
CA ILE A 730 -8.56 34.63 3.92
C ILE A 730 -7.38 33.68 3.69
N GLN A 731 -7.02 33.40 2.44
CA GLN A 731 -5.89 32.52 2.12
C GLN A 731 -4.55 33.07 2.65
N MET A 732 -4.33 34.39 2.60
CA MET A 732 -3.17 35.05 3.21
C MET A 732 -3.15 34.96 4.75
N THR A 733 -4.29 34.73 5.42
CA THR A 733 -4.35 34.58 6.88
C THR A 733 -4.09 33.15 7.38
N ARG A 734 -3.91 32.17 6.49
CA ARG A 734 -3.62 30.76 6.84
C ARG A 734 -2.15 30.54 7.22
N VAL A 735 -1.71 31.24 8.26
CA VAL A 735 -0.37 31.12 8.84
C VAL A 735 -0.46 30.68 10.31
N ALA A 736 0.51 29.92 10.79
CA ALA A 736 0.49 29.32 12.14
C ALA A 736 0.17 30.34 13.23
N SER A 737 0.79 31.52 13.16
CA SER A 737 0.63 32.61 14.13
C SER A 737 -0.76 33.22 14.20
N ILE A 738 -1.62 33.01 13.19
CA ILE A 738 -3.04 33.38 13.22
C ILE A 738 -3.88 32.17 13.62
N LEU A 739 -3.69 31.03 12.95
CA LEU A 739 -4.55 29.85 13.13
C LEU A 739 -4.55 29.30 14.57
N SER A 740 -3.40 29.35 15.27
CA SER A 740 -3.31 28.96 16.69
C SER A 740 -4.18 29.82 17.62
N GLN A 741 -4.54 31.04 17.22
CA GLN A 741 -5.24 32.01 18.06
C GLN A 741 -6.77 31.88 18.02
N HIS A 742 -7.35 30.93 17.29
CA HIS A 742 -8.81 30.81 17.11
C HIS A 742 -9.59 30.75 18.44
N ARG A 743 -9.03 30.11 19.47
CA ARG A 743 -9.62 30.03 20.83
C ARG A 743 -9.79 31.38 21.54
N LYS A 744 -9.13 32.45 21.09
CA LYS A 744 -9.37 33.82 21.60
C LYS A 744 -10.79 34.31 21.30
N PHE A 745 -11.46 33.72 20.32
CA PHE A 745 -12.83 34.04 19.92
C PHE A 745 -13.86 33.09 20.55
N ALA A 746 -13.52 32.38 21.63
CA ALA A 746 -14.43 31.46 22.33
C ALA A 746 -15.83 32.07 22.58
N LEU A 747 -16.87 31.26 22.40
CA LEU A 747 -18.27 31.65 22.48
C LEU A 747 -18.88 31.21 23.81
N LEU A 748 -19.41 32.15 24.59
CA LEU A 748 -20.07 31.89 25.88
C LEU A 748 -21.57 31.60 25.70
N THR A 749 -21.85 30.64 24.81
CA THR A 749 -23.18 30.12 24.41
C THR A 749 -24.10 31.13 23.69
N GLY A 750 -24.71 30.70 22.57
CA GLY A 750 -25.79 31.43 21.89
C GLY A 750 -25.46 32.78 21.23
N GLU A 751 -24.25 33.33 21.41
CA GLU A 751 -23.91 34.69 20.95
C GLU A 751 -24.02 34.89 19.42
N LEU A 752 -24.87 35.84 19.03
CA LEU A 752 -24.83 36.46 17.70
C LEU A 752 -23.65 37.43 17.63
N ARG A 753 -22.71 37.23 16.70
CA ARG A 753 -21.57 38.14 16.46
C ARG A 753 -21.48 38.52 14.97
N PRO A 754 -21.30 39.81 14.62
CA PRO A 754 -21.05 40.22 13.25
C PRO A 754 -19.67 39.76 12.78
N LEU A 755 -19.59 39.23 11.55
CA LEU A 755 -18.32 38.84 10.92
C LEU A 755 -17.66 39.98 10.12
N PHE A 756 -18.38 41.06 9.81
CA PHE A 756 -17.87 42.24 9.11
C PHE A 756 -18.40 43.54 9.71
#